data_AF-A0A7X7TDL8-F1
#
_entry.id   AF-A0A7X7TDL8-F1
#
_cell.length_a   1.000
_cell.length_b   1.000
_cell.length_c   1.000
_cell.angle_alpha   90.00
_cell.angle_beta   90.00
_cell.angle_gamma   90.00
#
_symmetry.space_group_name_H-M   'P 1'
#
loop_
_entity.id
_entity.type
_entity.pdbx_description
1 polymer ?
#
loop_
_entity_poly.entity_id
_entity_poly.type
_entity_poly.pdbx_seq_one_letter_code
_entity_poly.pdbx_strand_id
1 'polypeptide(L)'
;MERKVISSVAILCGVAVLSCVVRAGTYSGGSGTTDDPYRIASATDILALSGTPNDWSKNFLMMGDISLGGRRFDCAIISPGSNSPFYEGTMFTGVFDGGGHVLSGFQIKTTGRSNWLGVFGMIGPTGVVQNLGIVGISISDIQASNGIGILAGENSGIIQNCYSRGQVTIGRYSGSIGGLVGVNSGTLLNSFAECSVAASWFASSSGVLAGSNSGTILNCYSKGSINGDGGHDYGGLVGTNVGFVMNCYSTVFVSGRFELGGLVARSSTGVVVHSYWDVDQSQISYSPGGGEGKSSEEMMSSDLYRLWGYCQCWTISEGNEYPHLSWEAKPGVPISPPTVLSFPGEGLPDNPYLISQADELMVIGSVPSLWDKSFRMTGDIDLSGYPENEITLIGGTGKSPFIGSFDGGGFVLNGFHYTCTLPEGGVGLIRRLGPDGLVQNVRLANVRVETNGGSVGGIVGLNDNGIVANCHVSGMILGKSNYQESIGGVVGTNSGMIQDSSFAGSVVSSSYGIGGLVGIQGYPQYGLIGGTIERCYALGIVSGSDGCGGLVGTNYSGKIRDSFADMKVSGTYAGGLVCWNSSGTIENSYSLGVVTGSTIGGCVTKNYGGGEVLNCFWDVDTSGVVGGEGGIGLHSNQMKTLNIFLGAGWDFDGETTNGTKDIWKMIDGLSYPSLEWSSSIVLSDENLQFTFFEADTEVHSQSIRIGNLSHAQMEWTLNLPADCPWIFANPSGGSLNVGESEEVILTLDTWGLKGGKYSCDMTVSAPGLESKSMSVNLSIIGPIGRTEPTEFIFRGSMEDEKWPEPQTLTIHNIGGGSLAWSIDSDIPSWLTVSPKTGTLQHDELQTITLTADPSELAFGFYQSDLVIRTPGAASATMIIPVSLGWSSRQEIMIPRDYPTIQTAVDAAAPGVTILLSDGIFTGTGNRGVTINKPLTIRGIGGPERCIIDCEGVTRAFTGRINEPNSLIVFEGLTLRNGISESEDPNGPLGKGNGGAVLLNGRGTALLKNCIMVHNRAYVGGAVCCLGEWDLRMERCKVEGNGEVGADGWSDWCEAGPGESVQGGGLYGESGKYSFEHCAFIGNVCIGGDAGHCWDDECGCSGDHYGGYVIGTAIQVNGTVDMHDCLIIGNYAKSGKGFAVFPYEASNVLSIGDGIIANCTIWGNRTEGYYGARLI
;
A
#
# COMPACT_ATOMS: atom_id res chain seq x y z
N MET A 1 1.54 -58.79 70.89
CA MET A 1 2.61 -58.70 69.88
C MET A 1 2.00 -58.23 68.58
N GLU A 2 2.82 -57.57 67.80
CA GLU A 2 2.51 -56.70 66.67
C GLU A 2 1.76 -57.34 65.47
N ARG A 3 1.00 -56.46 64.80
CA ARG A 3 0.88 -56.20 63.34
C ARG A 3 0.59 -57.33 62.32
N LYS A 4 -0.37 -56.94 61.45
CA LYS A 4 -0.47 -57.13 59.97
C LYS A 4 -0.90 -58.53 59.49
N VAL A 5 -1.69 -58.77 58.42
CA VAL A 5 -2.35 -57.94 57.37
C VAL A 5 -3.29 -58.87 56.54
N ILE A 6 -4.50 -58.37 56.24
CA ILE A 6 -5.32 -58.41 54.99
C ILE A 6 -5.86 -59.74 54.36
N SER A 7 -7.14 -59.62 53.93
CA SER A 7 -7.86 -60.24 52.78
C SER A 7 -8.58 -61.59 53.00
N SER A 8 -9.80 -61.90 52.52
CA SER A 8 -10.91 -61.22 51.80
C SER A 8 -12.12 -62.21 51.72
N VAL A 9 -13.28 -61.75 51.21
CA VAL A 9 -14.45 -62.50 50.63
C VAL A 9 -15.48 -63.01 51.67
N ALA A 10 -16.70 -62.49 51.84
CA ALA A 10 -17.85 -62.09 50.99
C ALA A 10 -18.90 -63.21 50.78
N ILE A 11 -20.17 -62.77 50.65
CA ILE A 11 -21.43 -63.46 50.25
C ILE A 11 -22.30 -63.95 51.43
N LEU A 12 -23.63 -63.79 51.48
CA LEU A 12 -24.68 -62.92 50.90
C LEU A 12 -26.01 -63.45 51.48
N CYS A 13 -27.12 -62.74 51.22
CA CYS A 13 -28.54 -63.11 51.40
C CYS A 13 -29.09 -62.92 52.82
N GLY A 14 -30.13 -62.13 53.07
CA GLY A 14 -31.08 -61.44 52.19
C GLY A 14 -32.47 -61.56 52.80
N VAL A 15 -33.13 -60.44 53.11
CA VAL A 15 -34.60 -60.38 53.28
C VAL A 15 -35.06 -58.99 52.88
N ALA A 16 -35.95 -58.94 51.89
CA ALA A 16 -36.72 -57.76 51.53
C ALA A 16 -37.73 -57.46 52.66
N VAL A 17 -37.72 -56.22 53.15
CA VAL A 17 -38.83 -55.65 53.90
C VAL A 17 -39.19 -54.34 53.19
N LEU A 18 -40.43 -54.26 52.71
CA LEU A 18 -41.09 -53.00 52.42
C LEU A 18 -41.03 -52.13 53.68
N SER A 19 -40.13 -51.18 53.71
CA SER A 19 -40.26 -49.99 54.54
C SER A 19 -40.52 -48.81 53.62
N CYS A 20 -41.75 -48.34 53.64
CA CYS A 20 -42.05 -46.95 53.31
C CYS A 20 -41.29 -46.09 54.32
N VAL A 21 -40.04 -45.78 54.00
CA VAL A 21 -39.30 -44.70 54.64
C VAL A 21 -39.69 -43.47 53.83
N VAL A 22 -40.68 -42.72 54.32
CA VAL A 22 -40.78 -41.30 53.97
C VAL A 22 -39.51 -40.67 54.53
N ARG A 23 -38.46 -40.64 53.72
CA ARG A 23 -37.29 -39.80 53.97
C ARG A 23 -37.85 -38.39 53.91
N ALA A 24 -37.77 -37.63 55.00
CA ALA A 24 -37.99 -36.20 54.93
C ALA A 24 -37.06 -35.68 53.82
N GLY A 25 -37.63 -35.17 52.73
CA GLY A 25 -36.84 -34.66 51.62
C GLY A 25 -35.92 -33.55 52.12
N THR A 26 -34.71 -33.48 51.59
CA THR A 26 -33.75 -32.39 51.87
C THR A 26 -34.33 -31.02 51.53
N TYR A 27 -35.28 -30.99 50.57
CA TYR A 27 -36.02 -29.81 50.10
C TYR A 27 -37.53 -30.08 50.14
N SER A 28 -38.33 -29.06 49.83
CA SER A 28 -39.80 -29.10 49.80
C SER A 28 -40.43 -29.98 48.70
N GLY A 29 -39.64 -30.80 48.00
CA GLY A 29 -40.10 -31.78 47.00
C GLY A 29 -39.15 -31.93 45.81
N GLY A 30 -39.47 -32.83 44.88
CA GLY A 30 -38.71 -33.09 43.66
C GLY A 30 -37.53 -34.06 43.83
N SER A 31 -36.92 -34.45 42.72
CA SER A 31 -35.77 -35.38 42.66
C SER A 31 -34.53 -34.77 42.01
N GLY A 32 -34.62 -33.52 41.55
CA GLY A 32 -33.49 -32.76 40.98
C GLY A 32 -33.20 -33.08 39.52
N THR A 33 -34.06 -33.88 38.86
CA THR A 33 -34.02 -34.12 37.41
C THR A 33 -34.68 -32.97 36.65
N THR A 34 -34.48 -32.90 35.35
CA THR A 34 -35.09 -31.87 34.49
C THR A 34 -36.62 -31.92 34.53
N ASP A 35 -37.21 -33.13 34.54
CA ASP A 35 -38.67 -33.32 34.60
C ASP A 35 -39.27 -33.17 36.01
N ASP A 36 -38.44 -33.19 37.05
CA ASP A 36 -38.88 -33.15 38.45
C ASP A 36 -37.84 -32.39 39.31
N PRO A 37 -37.70 -31.07 39.08
CA PRO A 37 -36.70 -30.26 39.77
C PRO A 37 -36.99 -30.19 41.28
N TYR A 38 -35.94 -30.02 42.08
CA TYR A 38 -36.08 -29.80 43.51
C TYR A 38 -36.84 -28.51 43.79
N ARG A 39 -37.87 -28.60 44.63
CA ARG A 39 -38.75 -27.47 44.96
C ARG A 39 -38.17 -26.68 46.13
N ILE A 40 -37.92 -25.41 45.91
CA ILE A 40 -37.43 -24.46 46.90
C ILE A 40 -38.61 -23.58 47.32
N ALA A 41 -39.24 -23.88 48.45
CA ALA A 41 -40.46 -23.20 48.90
C ALA A 41 -40.25 -22.35 50.17
N SER A 42 -39.07 -22.43 50.80
CA SER A 42 -38.80 -21.75 52.06
C SER A 42 -37.34 -21.35 52.22
N ALA A 43 -37.08 -20.45 53.18
CA ALA A 43 -35.71 -20.10 53.57
C ALA A 43 -34.89 -21.31 54.03
N THR A 44 -35.54 -22.32 54.62
CA THR A 44 -34.90 -23.56 55.05
C THR A 44 -34.36 -24.35 53.86
N ASP A 45 -35.08 -24.36 52.73
CA ASP A 45 -34.64 -25.05 51.51
C ASP A 45 -33.40 -24.40 50.91
N ILE A 46 -33.33 -23.05 50.90
CA ILE A 46 -32.14 -22.30 50.46
C ILE A 46 -30.93 -22.61 51.35
N LEU A 47 -31.15 -22.67 52.68
CA LEU A 47 -30.09 -23.04 53.61
C LEU A 47 -29.66 -24.50 53.44
N ALA A 48 -30.58 -25.41 53.15
CA ALA A 48 -30.24 -26.80 52.82
C ALA A 48 -29.38 -26.86 51.53
N LEU A 49 -29.74 -26.08 50.51
CA LEU A 49 -29.00 -25.99 49.25
C LEU A 49 -27.58 -25.43 49.45
N SER A 50 -27.42 -24.45 50.33
CA SER A 50 -26.09 -23.90 50.69
C SER A 50 -25.14 -24.95 51.25
N GLY A 51 -25.67 -25.96 51.96
CA GLY A 51 -24.89 -27.00 52.62
C GLY A 51 -24.74 -28.30 51.83
N THR A 52 -25.19 -28.36 50.56
CA THR A 52 -25.26 -29.60 49.77
C THR A 52 -24.55 -29.51 48.40
N PRO A 53 -23.20 -29.42 48.36
CA PRO A 53 -22.45 -29.26 47.11
C PRO A 53 -22.70 -30.35 46.05
N ASN A 54 -23.02 -31.57 46.47
CA ASN A 54 -23.32 -32.67 45.56
C ASN A 54 -24.59 -32.44 44.72
N ASP A 55 -25.49 -31.57 45.18
CA ASP A 55 -26.72 -31.25 44.48
C ASP A 55 -26.55 -30.05 43.53
N TRP A 56 -25.42 -29.33 43.51
CA TRP A 56 -25.20 -28.16 42.64
C TRP A 56 -25.10 -28.45 41.14
N SER A 57 -25.18 -29.73 40.75
CA SER A 57 -25.34 -30.18 39.36
C SER A 57 -26.81 -30.49 38.98
N LYS A 58 -27.75 -30.33 39.91
CA LYS A 58 -29.17 -30.68 39.77
C LYS A 58 -30.04 -29.48 39.40
N ASN A 59 -31.33 -29.74 39.16
CA ASN A 59 -32.31 -28.73 38.77
C ASN A 59 -33.16 -28.30 39.98
N PHE A 60 -33.38 -27.00 40.12
CA PHE A 60 -34.11 -26.37 41.22
C PHE A 60 -35.16 -25.41 40.69
N LEU A 61 -36.33 -25.36 41.34
CA LEU A 61 -37.42 -24.44 41.03
C LEU A 61 -37.93 -23.76 42.31
N MET A 62 -37.94 -22.43 42.34
CA MET A 62 -38.59 -21.67 43.41
C MET A 62 -40.11 -21.70 43.28
N MET A 63 -40.80 -21.87 44.41
CA MET A 63 -42.26 -21.98 44.47
C MET A 63 -42.97 -20.69 44.91
N GLY A 64 -42.20 -19.65 45.23
CA GLY A 64 -42.68 -18.38 45.76
C GLY A 64 -41.53 -17.47 46.15
N ASP A 65 -41.84 -16.21 46.50
CA ASP A 65 -40.87 -15.28 47.04
C ASP A 65 -40.34 -15.78 48.40
N ILE A 66 -39.01 -15.73 48.59
CA ILE A 66 -38.35 -16.23 49.79
C ILE A 66 -37.60 -15.08 50.46
N SER A 67 -37.94 -14.82 51.72
CA SER A 67 -37.16 -13.95 52.59
C SER A 67 -36.28 -14.79 53.53
N LEU A 68 -34.99 -14.45 53.60
CA LEU A 68 -34.05 -15.08 54.52
C LEU A 68 -34.03 -14.42 55.91
N GLY A 69 -34.92 -13.46 56.18
CA GLY A 69 -35.19 -12.95 57.54
C GLY A 69 -34.07 -12.09 58.16
N GLY A 70 -33.34 -11.33 57.34
CA GLY A 70 -32.24 -10.46 57.77
C GLY A 70 -30.94 -11.20 58.12
N ARG A 71 -30.80 -12.46 57.72
CA ARG A 71 -29.62 -13.28 58.02
C ARG A 71 -28.35 -12.66 57.43
N ARG A 72 -27.25 -12.83 58.18
CA ARG A 72 -25.91 -12.45 57.74
C ARG A 72 -25.13 -13.69 57.29
N PHE A 73 -24.51 -13.59 56.12
CA PHE A 73 -23.57 -14.56 55.58
C PHE A 73 -22.16 -13.94 55.50
N ASP A 74 -21.12 -14.77 55.59
CA ASP A 74 -19.71 -14.38 55.50
C ASP A 74 -19.03 -14.84 54.21
N CYS A 75 -19.74 -15.58 53.37
CA CYS A 75 -19.35 -16.05 52.04
C CYS A 75 -20.57 -16.11 51.11
N ALA A 76 -20.39 -16.57 49.87
CA ALA A 76 -21.51 -16.81 48.96
C ALA A 76 -22.43 -17.92 49.49
N ILE A 77 -23.73 -17.83 49.18
CA ILE A 77 -24.74 -18.77 49.71
C ILE A 77 -24.62 -20.13 49.04
N ILE A 78 -24.43 -20.16 47.72
CA ILE A 78 -24.29 -21.35 46.89
C ILE A 78 -22.92 -21.28 46.23
N SER A 79 -22.20 -22.40 46.15
CA SER A 79 -20.91 -22.45 45.46
C SER A 79 -19.87 -21.43 45.98
N PRO A 80 -19.64 -21.32 47.32
CA PRO A 80 -18.63 -20.42 47.85
C PRO A 80 -17.22 -20.82 47.42
N GLY A 81 -16.40 -19.82 47.10
CA GLY A 81 -14.98 -20.02 46.79
C GLY A 81 -14.09 -20.06 48.04
N SER A 82 -12.79 -20.26 47.84
CA SER A 82 -11.77 -20.10 48.87
C SER A 82 -11.18 -18.67 48.84
N ASN A 83 -10.26 -18.36 49.74
CA ASN A 83 -9.52 -17.09 49.75
C ASN A 83 -8.42 -17.00 48.67
N SER A 84 -8.38 -17.97 47.74
CA SER A 84 -7.45 -18.04 46.62
C SER A 84 -7.81 -17.05 45.51
N PRO A 85 -6.83 -16.47 44.79
CA PRO A 85 -7.11 -15.64 43.64
C PRO A 85 -7.79 -16.41 42.50
N PHE A 86 -7.72 -17.74 42.48
CA PHE A 86 -8.44 -18.60 41.56
C PHE A 86 -9.62 -19.28 42.27
N TYR A 87 -10.66 -19.68 41.52
CA TYR A 87 -11.78 -20.39 42.09
C TYR A 87 -11.42 -21.86 42.39
N GLU A 88 -11.45 -22.26 43.66
CA GLU A 88 -11.13 -23.62 44.13
C GLU A 88 -12.35 -24.36 44.73
N GLY A 89 -13.55 -23.75 44.65
CA GLY A 89 -14.79 -24.33 45.16
C GLY A 89 -15.42 -25.36 44.20
N THR A 90 -16.55 -25.95 44.61
CA THR A 90 -17.40 -26.71 43.68
C THR A 90 -18.31 -25.76 42.93
N MET A 91 -18.22 -25.73 41.60
CA MET A 91 -19.01 -24.84 40.74
C MET A 91 -20.48 -25.25 40.70
N PHE A 92 -21.39 -24.28 40.58
CA PHE A 92 -22.78 -24.58 40.24
C PHE A 92 -22.92 -24.90 38.75
N THR A 93 -23.33 -26.12 38.42
CA THR A 93 -23.39 -26.64 37.03
C THR A 93 -24.79 -27.11 36.64
N GLY A 94 -25.75 -27.05 37.56
CA GLY A 94 -27.15 -27.39 37.35
C GLY A 94 -28.00 -26.20 36.89
N VAL A 95 -29.32 -26.29 37.08
CA VAL A 95 -30.29 -25.24 36.71
C VAL A 95 -30.96 -24.71 37.97
N PHE A 96 -30.93 -23.40 38.19
CA PHE A 96 -31.71 -22.73 39.24
C PHE A 96 -32.73 -21.80 38.58
N ASP A 97 -33.99 -22.23 38.57
CA ASP A 97 -35.11 -21.45 38.06
C ASP A 97 -35.84 -20.76 39.23
N GLY A 98 -35.78 -19.43 39.26
CA GLY A 98 -36.48 -18.61 40.24
C GLY A 98 -37.99 -18.57 40.01
N GLY A 99 -38.52 -19.04 38.87
CA GLY A 99 -39.95 -19.04 38.57
C GLY A 99 -40.58 -17.64 38.50
N GLY A 100 -39.77 -16.58 38.35
CA GLY A 100 -40.19 -15.18 38.43
C GLY A 100 -40.26 -14.64 39.86
N HIS A 101 -39.78 -15.40 40.85
CA HIS A 101 -39.82 -15.04 42.26
C HIS A 101 -38.55 -14.31 42.73
N VAL A 102 -38.67 -13.74 43.93
CA VAL A 102 -37.63 -12.94 44.57
C VAL A 102 -37.01 -13.63 45.77
N LEU A 103 -35.68 -13.60 45.85
CA LEU A 103 -34.91 -13.87 47.06
C LEU A 103 -34.53 -12.55 47.74
N SER A 104 -34.87 -12.39 49.03
CA SER A 104 -34.70 -11.13 49.75
C SER A 104 -34.29 -11.29 51.21
N GLY A 105 -33.98 -10.17 51.86
CA GLY A 105 -33.82 -10.11 53.32
C GLY A 105 -32.59 -10.87 53.82
N PHE A 106 -31.41 -10.62 53.26
CA PHE A 106 -30.13 -11.07 53.80
C PHE A 106 -29.02 -10.04 53.55
N GLN A 107 -27.90 -10.22 54.23
CA GLN A 107 -26.69 -9.42 54.04
C GLN A 107 -25.49 -10.34 53.92
N ILE A 108 -24.58 -10.02 53.00
CA ILE A 108 -23.26 -10.65 52.96
C ILE A 108 -22.28 -9.65 53.55
N LYS A 109 -21.73 -9.99 54.71
CA LYS A 109 -20.79 -9.12 55.43
C LYS A 109 -19.65 -9.92 56.00
N THR A 110 -18.49 -9.79 55.39
CA THR A 110 -17.27 -10.49 55.78
C THR A 110 -16.50 -9.67 56.84
N THR A 111 -15.58 -10.32 57.55
CA THR A 111 -14.69 -9.67 58.53
C THR A 111 -13.21 -9.82 58.17
N GLY A 112 -12.90 -10.35 56.98
CA GLY A 112 -11.57 -10.62 56.47
C GLY A 112 -11.62 -10.91 54.96
N ARG A 113 -10.49 -11.28 54.34
CA ARG A 113 -10.42 -11.53 52.90
C ARG A 113 -11.37 -12.65 52.48
N SER A 114 -12.23 -12.37 51.50
CA SER A 114 -13.16 -13.31 50.88
C SER A 114 -13.26 -13.03 49.37
N ASN A 115 -13.49 -14.05 48.56
CA ASN A 115 -13.59 -13.95 47.10
C ASN A 115 -14.90 -14.55 46.61
N TRP A 116 -15.31 -14.16 45.41
CA TRP A 116 -16.45 -14.73 44.69
C TRP A 116 -17.74 -14.55 45.50
N LEU A 117 -18.06 -13.31 45.85
CA LEU A 117 -19.21 -12.98 46.69
C LEU A 117 -20.48 -12.80 45.87
N GLY A 118 -21.58 -13.37 46.36
CA GLY A 118 -22.92 -13.27 45.79
C GLY A 118 -23.87 -14.32 46.37
N VAL A 119 -25.08 -14.45 45.79
CA VAL A 119 -25.91 -15.65 46.05
C VAL A 119 -25.17 -16.89 45.56
N PHE A 120 -24.59 -16.82 44.36
CA PHE A 120 -23.72 -17.84 43.80
C PHE A 120 -22.27 -17.33 43.84
N GLY A 121 -21.31 -18.16 44.25
CA GLY A 121 -19.90 -17.82 44.13
C GLY A 121 -19.44 -17.96 42.69
N MET A 122 -19.55 -19.17 42.11
CA MET A 122 -19.27 -19.41 40.69
C MET A 122 -20.36 -20.25 40.02
N ILE A 123 -20.91 -19.73 38.93
CA ILE A 123 -21.72 -20.50 37.99
C ILE A 123 -20.78 -21.07 36.94
N GLY A 124 -20.69 -22.40 36.85
CA GLY A 124 -19.82 -23.11 35.91
C GLY A 124 -20.37 -23.11 34.48
N PRO A 125 -19.59 -23.61 33.49
CA PRO A 125 -19.92 -23.52 32.06
C PRO A 125 -21.28 -24.09 31.62
N THR A 126 -21.79 -25.10 32.33
CA THR A 126 -23.12 -25.71 32.06
C THR A 126 -24.22 -25.17 32.98
N GLY A 127 -23.87 -24.33 33.95
CA GLY A 127 -24.80 -23.82 34.94
C GLY A 127 -25.76 -22.79 34.33
N VAL A 128 -27.03 -22.86 34.73
CA VAL A 128 -28.07 -21.92 34.29
C VAL A 128 -28.77 -21.34 35.52
N VAL A 129 -28.84 -20.02 35.62
CA VAL A 129 -29.64 -19.31 36.61
C VAL A 129 -30.63 -18.44 35.87
N GLN A 130 -31.92 -18.61 36.14
CA GLN A 130 -32.96 -17.94 35.36
C GLN A 130 -34.14 -17.46 36.20
N ASN A 131 -34.85 -16.45 35.68
CA ASN A 131 -36.13 -15.96 36.21
C ASN A 131 -36.08 -15.63 37.72
N LEU A 132 -34.99 -15.00 38.16
CA LEU A 132 -34.70 -14.80 39.59
C LEU A 132 -34.41 -13.33 39.89
N GLY A 133 -35.17 -12.76 40.82
CA GLY A 133 -34.92 -11.43 41.38
C GLY A 133 -34.19 -11.50 42.72
N ILE A 134 -33.14 -10.69 42.92
CA ILE A 134 -32.47 -10.54 44.21
C ILE A 134 -32.68 -9.12 44.73
N VAL A 135 -33.43 -8.97 45.82
CA VAL A 135 -33.93 -7.64 46.26
C VAL A 135 -33.63 -7.35 47.73
N GLY A 136 -33.21 -6.11 48.00
CA GLY A 136 -33.02 -5.58 49.35
C GLY A 136 -31.78 -6.13 50.04
N ILE A 137 -30.73 -6.41 49.26
CA ILE A 137 -29.47 -7.02 49.74
C ILE A 137 -28.39 -5.95 49.86
N SER A 138 -27.60 -6.05 50.93
CA SER A 138 -26.34 -5.30 51.06
C SER A 138 -25.16 -6.26 51.10
N ILE A 139 -24.22 -6.10 50.18
CA ILE A 139 -22.89 -6.70 50.28
C ILE A 139 -21.95 -5.64 50.84
N SER A 140 -21.39 -5.89 52.01
CA SER A 140 -20.38 -5.00 52.60
C SER A 140 -19.15 -5.79 53.00
N ASP A 141 -17.99 -5.41 52.48
CA ASP A 141 -16.73 -6.12 52.72
C ASP A 141 -15.62 -5.15 53.16
N ILE A 142 -14.71 -5.64 54.02
CA ILE A 142 -13.57 -4.89 54.55
C ILE A 142 -12.30 -5.14 53.69
N GLN A 143 -12.15 -6.32 53.06
CA GLN A 143 -11.01 -6.79 52.24
C GLN A 143 -11.36 -7.85 51.13
N ALA A 144 -12.42 -7.68 50.33
CA ALA A 144 -12.79 -8.68 49.30
C ALA A 144 -11.93 -8.55 48.04
N SER A 145 -11.22 -9.60 47.62
CA SER A 145 -10.17 -9.44 46.61
C SER A 145 -10.53 -9.79 45.16
N ASN A 146 -11.50 -10.68 44.87
CA ASN A 146 -11.85 -11.09 43.49
C ASN A 146 -13.35 -11.37 43.32
N GLY A 147 -13.98 -10.81 42.28
CA GLY A 147 -15.34 -11.13 41.80
C GLY A 147 -16.47 -10.90 42.81
N ILE A 148 -17.15 -9.75 42.74
CA ILE A 148 -18.27 -9.43 43.65
C ILE A 148 -19.49 -9.07 42.83
N GLY A 149 -20.58 -9.82 42.98
CA GLY A 149 -21.88 -9.51 42.39
C GLY A 149 -23.02 -9.94 43.31
N ILE A 150 -24.14 -9.21 43.32
CA ILE A 150 -25.26 -9.59 44.20
C ILE A 150 -25.79 -10.98 43.84
N LEU A 151 -25.92 -11.28 42.54
CA LEU A 151 -26.34 -12.59 42.08
C LEU A 151 -25.16 -13.57 42.05
N ALA A 152 -24.06 -13.20 41.37
CA ALA A 152 -22.92 -14.09 41.21
C ALA A 152 -21.56 -13.38 41.37
N GLY A 153 -20.61 -14.03 42.03
CA GLY A 153 -19.21 -13.59 42.05
C GLY A 153 -18.56 -13.71 40.66
N GLU A 154 -18.66 -14.89 40.06
CA GLU A 154 -18.29 -15.18 38.68
C GLU A 154 -19.38 -15.98 37.94
N ASN A 155 -19.63 -15.62 36.69
CA ASN A 155 -20.47 -16.37 35.78
C ASN A 155 -19.66 -16.94 34.61
N SER A 156 -19.58 -18.25 34.47
CA SER A 156 -19.11 -18.93 33.25
C SER A 156 -20.23 -19.64 32.48
N GLY A 157 -21.45 -19.68 33.03
CA GLY A 157 -22.64 -20.30 32.44
C GLY A 157 -23.62 -19.27 31.89
N ILE A 158 -24.93 -19.50 32.06
CA ILE A 158 -26.00 -18.62 31.57
C ILE A 158 -26.75 -18.01 32.75
N ILE A 159 -26.86 -16.68 32.76
CA ILE A 159 -27.78 -15.92 33.61
C ILE A 159 -28.80 -15.25 32.70
N GLN A 160 -30.09 -15.55 32.88
CA GLN A 160 -31.14 -15.00 32.03
C GLN A 160 -32.41 -14.58 32.77
N ASN A 161 -33.05 -13.48 32.35
CA ASN A 161 -34.26 -12.94 32.99
C ASN A 161 -34.07 -12.73 34.50
N CYS A 162 -32.90 -12.24 34.89
CA CYS A 162 -32.52 -12.05 36.29
C CYS A 162 -32.32 -10.57 36.59
N TYR A 163 -32.52 -10.19 37.85
CA TYR A 163 -32.21 -8.84 38.26
C TYR A 163 -31.74 -8.71 39.70
N SER A 164 -30.99 -7.65 39.98
CA SER A 164 -30.56 -7.29 41.32
C SER A 164 -30.97 -5.88 41.71
N ARG A 165 -31.41 -5.74 42.96
CA ARG A 165 -31.72 -4.47 43.62
C ARG A 165 -31.09 -4.44 45.00
N GLY A 166 -30.03 -3.66 45.16
CA GLY A 166 -29.30 -3.61 46.42
C GLY A 166 -28.15 -2.63 46.42
N GLN A 167 -27.29 -2.80 47.43
CA GLN A 167 -26.11 -1.97 47.64
C GLN A 167 -24.87 -2.84 47.75
N VAL A 168 -23.82 -2.47 47.05
CA VAL A 168 -22.48 -3.07 47.18
C VAL A 168 -21.53 -2.00 47.70
N THR A 169 -20.91 -2.22 48.85
CA THR A 169 -19.99 -1.26 49.47
C THR A 169 -18.71 -1.97 49.92
N ILE A 170 -17.57 -1.62 49.34
CA ILE A 170 -16.29 -2.32 49.56
C ILE A 170 -15.23 -1.39 50.13
N GLY A 171 -14.55 -1.83 51.20
CA GLY A 171 -13.64 -1.01 52.02
C GLY A 171 -12.19 -0.86 51.52
N ARG A 172 -11.48 -1.94 51.15
CA ARG A 172 -10.09 -1.89 50.63
C ARG A 172 -9.75 -3.12 49.77
N TYR A 173 -8.96 -2.93 48.70
CA TYR A 173 -8.41 -3.97 47.80
C TYR A 173 -9.47 -4.91 47.24
N SER A 174 -10.00 -4.60 46.05
CA SER A 174 -11.01 -5.41 45.40
C SER A 174 -10.79 -5.70 43.93
N GLY A 175 -11.30 -6.85 43.50
CA GLY A 175 -11.30 -7.29 42.11
C GLY A 175 -12.44 -6.62 41.34
N SER A 176 -13.03 -7.33 40.40
CA SER A 176 -14.15 -6.81 39.61
C SER A 176 -15.45 -6.76 40.43
N ILE A 177 -16.10 -5.59 40.48
CA ILE A 177 -17.35 -5.37 41.21
C ILE A 177 -18.50 -5.12 40.22
N GLY A 178 -19.54 -5.95 40.29
CA GLY A 178 -20.80 -5.78 39.61
C GLY A 178 -21.97 -5.65 40.58
N GLY A 179 -23.02 -4.93 40.20
CA GLY A 179 -24.30 -4.98 40.92
C GLY A 179 -25.05 -6.28 40.67
N LEU A 180 -24.89 -6.93 39.51
CA LEU A 180 -25.44 -8.26 39.24
C LEU A 180 -24.36 -9.34 39.31
N VAL A 181 -23.28 -9.19 38.55
CA VAL A 181 -22.19 -10.19 38.45
C VAL A 181 -20.82 -9.53 38.58
N GLY A 182 -19.94 -10.06 39.41
CA GLY A 182 -18.57 -9.54 39.51
C GLY A 182 -17.77 -9.69 38.21
N VAL A 183 -17.57 -10.94 37.79
CA VAL A 183 -16.88 -11.31 36.55
C VAL A 183 -17.81 -12.13 35.66
N ASN A 184 -18.02 -11.68 34.41
CA ASN A 184 -18.79 -12.42 33.42
C ASN A 184 -17.87 -13.03 32.35
N SER A 185 -17.70 -14.35 32.40
CA SER A 185 -17.00 -15.20 31.43
C SER A 185 -17.97 -16.09 30.62
N GLY A 186 -19.27 -16.00 30.90
CA GLY A 186 -20.39 -16.72 30.28
C GLY A 186 -21.37 -15.75 29.61
N THR A 187 -22.66 -16.02 29.69
CA THR A 187 -23.73 -15.22 29.06
C THR A 187 -24.62 -14.57 30.10
N LEU A 188 -24.81 -13.25 29.95
CA LEU A 188 -25.83 -12.44 30.62
C LEU A 188 -26.86 -12.02 29.58
N LEU A 189 -28.11 -12.43 29.76
CA LEU A 189 -29.18 -12.23 28.78
C LEU A 189 -30.42 -11.64 29.45
N ASN A 190 -31.06 -10.65 28.83
CA ASN A 190 -32.37 -10.12 29.25
C ASN A 190 -32.41 -9.81 30.76
N SER A 191 -31.36 -9.20 31.31
CA SER A 191 -31.16 -9.05 32.75
C SER A 191 -30.77 -7.62 33.12
N PHE A 192 -31.02 -7.19 34.35
CA PHE A 192 -30.70 -5.83 34.75
C PHE A 192 -30.21 -5.68 36.20
N ALA A 193 -29.51 -4.58 36.45
CA ALA A 193 -29.08 -4.20 37.79
C ALA A 193 -29.59 -2.80 38.14
N GLU A 194 -30.33 -2.68 39.24
CA GLU A 194 -30.74 -1.40 39.82
C GLU A 194 -30.09 -1.25 41.20
N CYS A 195 -28.81 -0.89 41.21
CA CYS A 195 -27.95 -0.98 42.39
C CYS A 195 -27.13 0.30 42.64
N SER A 196 -26.77 0.50 43.92
CA SER A 196 -25.75 1.48 44.30
C SER A 196 -24.42 0.75 44.56
N VAL A 197 -23.39 1.09 43.80
CA VAL A 197 -22.05 0.52 43.92
C VAL A 197 -21.12 1.59 44.48
N ALA A 198 -20.53 1.32 45.65
CA ALA A 198 -19.55 2.18 46.28
C ALA A 198 -18.26 1.42 46.55
N ALA A 199 -17.17 1.82 45.90
CA ALA A 199 -15.87 1.18 46.05
C ALA A 199 -14.85 2.17 46.61
N SER A 200 -14.18 1.80 47.72
CA SER A 200 -13.11 2.62 48.29
C SER A 200 -11.75 1.95 48.14
N TRP A 201 -10.76 2.70 47.65
CA TRP A 201 -9.32 2.37 47.56
C TRP A 201 -8.95 0.96 46.98
N PHE A 202 -8.38 0.94 45.76
CA PHE A 202 -7.80 -0.25 45.08
C PHE A 202 -8.80 -1.30 44.53
N ALA A 203 -9.83 -0.90 43.78
CA ALA A 203 -10.76 -1.82 43.08
C ALA A 203 -10.40 -1.98 41.59
N SER A 204 -10.10 -3.16 41.06
CA SER A 204 -9.56 -3.29 39.67
C SER A 204 -10.47 -2.77 38.55
N SER A 205 -11.78 -2.97 38.65
CA SER A 205 -12.79 -2.57 37.66
C SER A 205 -14.18 -2.63 38.29
N SER A 206 -15.06 -1.67 38.01
CA SER A 206 -16.41 -1.67 38.59
C SER A 206 -17.46 -1.20 37.60
N GLY A 207 -18.60 -1.91 37.58
CA GLY A 207 -19.78 -1.51 36.82
C GLY A 207 -21.06 -1.89 37.55
N VAL A 208 -22.19 -1.26 37.22
CA VAL A 208 -23.44 -1.55 37.93
C VAL A 208 -24.03 -2.88 37.48
N LEU A 209 -23.88 -3.29 36.21
CA LEU A 209 -24.28 -4.63 35.80
C LEU A 209 -23.16 -5.63 36.09
N ALA A 210 -21.97 -5.39 35.50
CA ALA A 210 -20.81 -6.25 35.63
C ALA A 210 -19.51 -5.49 35.92
N GLY A 211 -18.63 -6.05 36.73
CA GLY A 211 -17.31 -5.45 36.97
C GLY A 211 -16.37 -5.63 35.77
N SER A 212 -16.24 -6.89 35.34
CA SER A 212 -15.46 -7.27 34.16
C SER A 212 -16.26 -8.23 33.27
N ASN A 213 -16.17 -8.04 31.96
CA ASN A 213 -16.82 -8.90 30.97
C ASN A 213 -15.81 -9.45 29.96
N SER A 214 -15.63 -10.77 29.93
CA SER A 214 -14.95 -11.52 28.87
C SER A 214 -15.92 -12.43 28.08
N GLY A 215 -17.15 -12.55 28.56
CA GLY A 215 -18.25 -13.28 27.92
C GLY A 215 -19.17 -12.36 27.11
N THR A 216 -20.46 -12.69 27.12
CA THR A 216 -21.50 -12.03 26.34
C THR A 216 -22.53 -11.37 27.25
N ILE A 217 -22.88 -10.11 26.95
CA ILE A 217 -23.95 -9.35 27.62
C ILE A 217 -24.93 -8.87 26.54
N LEU A 218 -26.18 -9.32 26.62
CA LEU A 218 -27.20 -9.09 25.60
C LEU A 218 -28.50 -8.62 26.23
N ASN A 219 -29.11 -7.58 25.65
CA ASN A 219 -30.41 -7.08 26.07
C ASN A 219 -30.45 -6.79 27.59
N CYS A 220 -29.42 -6.10 28.10
CA CYS A 220 -29.30 -5.82 29.52
C CYS A 220 -29.26 -4.33 29.80
N TYR A 221 -29.66 -3.92 30.99
CA TYR A 221 -29.53 -2.52 31.38
C TYR A 221 -29.09 -2.33 32.82
N SER A 222 -28.56 -1.15 33.10
CA SER A 222 -28.18 -0.74 34.46
C SER A 222 -28.78 0.61 34.85
N LYS A 223 -29.15 0.69 36.14
CA LYS A 223 -29.67 1.89 36.78
C LYS A 223 -29.11 2.02 38.20
N GLY A 224 -29.01 3.25 38.67
CA GLY A 224 -28.55 3.56 40.03
C GLY A 224 -27.34 4.47 40.00
N SER A 225 -26.37 4.19 40.86
CA SER A 225 -25.20 5.06 41.03
C SER A 225 -23.94 4.24 41.24
N ILE A 226 -22.85 4.67 40.65
CA ILE A 226 -21.51 4.21 40.99
C ILE A 226 -20.66 5.37 41.49
N ASN A 227 -20.16 5.25 42.72
CA ASN A 227 -19.37 6.30 43.35
C ASN A 227 -18.12 5.70 44.00
N GLY A 228 -16.93 6.13 43.57
CA GLY A 228 -15.67 5.69 44.15
C GLY A 228 -14.70 6.84 44.35
N ASP A 229 -14.05 6.87 45.51
CA ASP A 229 -12.95 7.80 45.80
C ASP A 229 -11.58 7.28 45.28
N GLY A 230 -11.56 6.07 44.71
CA GLY A 230 -10.37 5.32 44.31
C GLY A 230 -9.92 5.43 42.85
N GLY A 231 -8.76 4.82 42.61
CA GLY A 231 -7.88 4.79 41.44
C GLY A 231 -8.31 4.26 40.06
N HIS A 232 -9.60 4.04 39.74
CA HIS A 232 -9.97 2.95 38.80
C HIS A 232 -11.12 3.22 37.81
N ASP A 233 -11.37 2.22 36.95
CA ASP A 233 -12.40 2.17 35.92
C ASP A 233 -13.81 2.05 36.47
N TYR A 234 -14.64 3.06 36.22
CA TYR A 234 -16.05 3.04 36.58
C TYR A 234 -16.92 3.15 35.33
N GLY A 235 -17.55 2.05 34.95
CA GLY A 235 -18.50 2.01 33.85
C GLY A 235 -19.94 1.99 34.34
N GLY A 236 -20.83 2.71 33.67
CA GLY A 236 -22.25 2.69 34.00
C GLY A 236 -22.88 1.29 33.86
N LEU A 237 -22.49 0.52 32.84
CA LEU A 237 -22.89 -0.88 32.65
C LEU A 237 -21.77 -1.83 33.07
N VAL A 238 -20.59 -1.69 32.46
CA VAL A 238 -19.44 -2.59 32.63
C VAL A 238 -18.18 -1.81 32.94
N GLY A 239 -17.42 -2.20 33.98
CA GLY A 239 -16.11 -1.59 34.25
C GLY A 239 -15.12 -1.82 33.10
N THR A 240 -14.69 -3.06 32.93
CA THR A 240 -13.77 -3.45 31.84
C THR A 240 -14.43 -4.48 30.91
N ASN A 241 -14.39 -4.22 29.60
CA ASN A 241 -14.92 -5.13 28.58
C ASN A 241 -13.80 -5.68 27.69
N VAL A 242 -13.69 -7.00 27.61
CA VAL A 242 -12.88 -7.72 26.60
C VAL A 242 -13.74 -8.70 25.79
N GLY A 243 -15.04 -8.82 26.14
CA GLY A 243 -16.03 -9.65 25.47
C GLY A 243 -17.02 -8.85 24.62
N PHE A 244 -18.25 -9.34 24.48
CA PHE A 244 -19.28 -8.77 23.62
C PHE A 244 -20.43 -8.15 24.43
N VAL A 245 -20.81 -6.92 24.09
CA VAL A 245 -21.94 -6.19 24.68
C VAL A 245 -22.84 -5.71 23.55
N MET A 246 -24.12 -6.06 23.57
CA MET A 246 -25.06 -5.62 22.53
C MET A 246 -26.48 -5.40 23.04
N ASN A 247 -27.16 -4.42 22.44
CA ASN A 247 -28.52 -4.02 22.79
C ASN A 247 -28.67 -3.70 24.28
N CYS A 248 -27.70 -2.99 24.84
CA CYS A 248 -27.66 -2.66 26.26
C CYS A 248 -27.75 -1.16 26.50
N TYR A 249 -28.22 -0.76 27.68
CA TYR A 249 -28.11 0.65 28.06
C TYR A 249 -27.81 0.91 29.53
N SER A 250 -27.33 2.12 29.82
CA SER A 250 -27.05 2.59 31.19
C SER A 250 -27.64 3.98 31.42
N THR A 251 -28.35 4.14 32.53
CA THR A 251 -28.78 5.45 33.07
C THR A 251 -28.12 5.72 34.43
N VAL A 252 -26.95 5.13 34.66
CA VAL A 252 -26.24 5.19 35.93
C VAL A 252 -25.53 6.52 36.10
N PHE A 253 -25.67 7.16 37.25
CA PHE A 253 -24.81 8.27 37.66
C PHE A 253 -23.41 7.75 37.98
N VAL A 254 -22.38 8.24 37.27
CA VAL A 254 -20.99 7.78 37.41
C VAL A 254 -20.13 8.89 37.99
N SER A 255 -19.49 8.63 39.14
CA SER A 255 -18.53 9.55 39.74
C SER A 255 -17.29 8.83 40.25
N GLY A 256 -16.10 9.32 39.87
CA GLY A 256 -14.81 8.79 40.30
C GLY A 256 -13.64 9.71 39.97
N ARG A 257 -12.40 9.24 40.16
CA ARG A 257 -11.17 10.04 39.96
C ARG A 257 -10.32 9.64 38.74
N PHE A 258 -10.69 8.59 38.01
CA PHE A 258 -9.89 7.97 36.92
C PHE A 258 -10.76 7.74 35.68
N GLU A 259 -10.48 6.75 34.83
CA GLU A 259 -11.28 6.46 33.63
C GLU A 259 -12.75 6.19 34.00
N LEU A 260 -13.64 7.08 33.53
CA LEU A 260 -15.08 6.98 33.67
C LEU A 260 -15.68 6.65 32.31
N GLY A 261 -16.61 5.69 32.26
CA GLY A 261 -17.38 5.38 31.08
C GLY A 261 -18.87 5.48 31.36
N GLY A 262 -19.59 6.21 30.52
CA GLY A 262 -21.06 6.29 30.61
C GLY A 262 -21.71 4.91 30.45
N LEU A 263 -21.15 4.07 29.59
CA LEU A 263 -21.54 2.66 29.41
C LEU A 263 -20.41 1.70 29.85
N VAL A 264 -19.25 1.80 29.21
CA VAL A 264 -18.08 0.97 29.47
C VAL A 264 -16.86 1.85 29.74
N ALA A 265 -16.17 1.66 30.87
CA ALA A 265 -15.02 2.50 31.22
C ALA A 265 -13.77 2.17 30.39
N ARG A 266 -13.45 0.89 30.20
CA ARG A 266 -12.31 0.47 29.38
C ARG A 266 -12.64 -0.73 28.52
N SER A 267 -12.19 -0.70 27.26
CA SER A 267 -12.19 -1.86 26.37
C SER A 267 -10.84 -1.98 25.68
N SER A 268 -10.26 -3.18 25.66
CA SER A 268 -9.02 -3.47 24.93
C SER A 268 -9.28 -4.25 23.64
N THR A 269 -10.13 -5.28 23.72
CA THR A 269 -10.56 -6.12 22.59
C THR A 269 -12.07 -6.35 22.58
N GLY A 270 -12.77 -5.79 23.56
CA GLY A 270 -14.20 -5.99 23.73
C GLY A 270 -14.98 -5.14 22.75
N VAL A 271 -16.12 -5.66 22.29
CA VAL A 271 -16.96 -4.95 21.33
C VAL A 271 -18.29 -4.59 21.96
N VAL A 272 -18.75 -3.38 21.65
CA VAL A 272 -19.99 -2.80 22.12
C VAL A 272 -20.78 -2.34 20.90
N VAL A 273 -21.96 -2.91 20.69
CA VAL A 273 -22.80 -2.65 19.49
C VAL A 273 -24.21 -2.27 19.91
N HIS A 274 -24.83 -1.31 19.22
CA HIS A 274 -26.21 -0.85 19.48
C HIS A 274 -26.50 -0.66 20.97
N SER A 275 -25.58 -0.04 21.70
CA SER A 275 -25.67 0.10 23.15
C SER A 275 -25.37 1.53 23.56
N TYR A 276 -26.17 2.04 24.50
CA TYR A 276 -26.31 3.47 24.71
C TYR A 276 -26.17 3.86 26.17
N TRP A 277 -25.65 5.05 26.46
CA TRP A 277 -25.79 5.63 27.79
C TRP A 277 -26.45 7.00 27.73
N ASP A 278 -27.15 7.31 28.81
CA ASP A 278 -27.75 8.63 28.98
C ASP A 278 -26.69 9.63 29.49
N VAL A 279 -26.34 10.61 28.66
CA VAL A 279 -25.33 11.63 28.96
C VAL A 279 -25.81 12.58 30.07
N ASP A 280 -27.11 12.88 30.12
CA ASP A 280 -27.71 13.80 31.09
C ASP A 280 -27.77 13.16 32.49
N GLN A 281 -28.14 11.89 32.58
CA GLN A 281 -28.19 11.16 33.86
C GLN A 281 -26.80 10.77 34.36
N SER A 282 -25.92 10.34 33.46
CA SER A 282 -24.58 9.87 33.85
C SER A 282 -23.63 10.99 34.21
N GLN A 283 -23.82 12.19 33.65
CA GLN A 283 -22.88 13.31 33.67
C GLN A 283 -21.54 12.99 32.96
N ILE A 284 -21.54 12.00 32.06
CA ILE A 284 -20.37 11.56 31.30
C ILE A 284 -20.62 11.80 29.80
N SER A 285 -19.78 12.63 29.18
CA SER A 285 -19.87 12.96 27.75
C SER A 285 -19.15 11.96 26.82
N TYR A 286 -18.31 11.08 27.36
CA TYR A 286 -17.51 10.14 26.57
C TYR A 286 -17.30 8.81 27.32
N SER A 287 -17.41 7.68 26.61
CA SER A 287 -17.19 6.35 27.17
C SER A 287 -16.00 5.66 26.48
N PRO A 288 -14.80 5.60 27.09
CA PRO A 288 -13.61 5.09 26.42
C PRO A 288 -13.71 3.61 26.01
N GLY A 289 -14.50 2.82 26.72
CA GLY A 289 -14.73 1.41 26.41
C GLY A 289 -15.81 1.14 25.36
N GLY A 290 -16.41 2.16 24.76
CA GLY A 290 -17.41 2.05 23.69
C GLY A 290 -18.85 2.30 24.13
N GLY A 291 -19.76 2.19 23.15
CA GLY A 291 -21.16 2.61 23.22
C GLY A 291 -21.38 4.00 22.63
N GLU A 292 -22.64 4.44 22.58
CA GLU A 292 -23.02 5.78 22.13
C GLU A 292 -23.74 6.59 23.22
N GLY A 293 -23.30 7.83 23.42
CA GLY A 293 -23.96 8.76 24.32
C GLY A 293 -25.17 9.39 23.64
N LYS A 294 -26.31 9.36 24.32
CA LYS A 294 -27.57 9.97 23.88
C LYS A 294 -28.14 10.83 25.01
N SER A 295 -28.90 11.86 24.66
CA SER A 295 -29.66 12.64 25.64
C SER A 295 -30.79 11.80 26.25
N SER A 296 -31.33 12.22 27.40
CA SER A 296 -32.50 11.58 27.99
C SER A 296 -33.69 11.54 27.04
N GLU A 297 -33.88 12.58 26.22
CA GLU A 297 -34.98 12.66 25.25
C GLU A 297 -34.83 11.61 24.14
N GLU A 298 -33.63 11.49 23.54
CA GLU A 298 -33.35 10.48 22.52
C GLU A 298 -33.50 9.05 23.08
N MET A 299 -33.04 8.82 24.31
CA MET A 299 -33.16 7.54 25.02
C MET A 299 -34.59 7.14 25.40
N MET A 300 -35.56 8.05 25.30
CA MET A 300 -36.98 7.78 25.53
C MET A 300 -37.79 7.67 24.23
N SER A 301 -37.11 7.68 23.07
CA SER A 301 -37.76 7.47 21.77
C SER A 301 -37.59 6.03 21.27
N SER A 302 -38.69 5.41 20.83
CA SER A 302 -38.66 4.05 20.26
C SER A 302 -37.86 3.95 18.96
N ASP A 303 -37.76 5.05 18.19
CA ASP A 303 -37.03 5.09 16.93
C ASP A 303 -35.53 4.77 17.12
N LEU A 304 -34.93 5.20 18.24
CA LEU A 304 -33.55 4.88 18.59
C LEU A 304 -33.31 3.37 18.71
N TYR A 305 -34.33 2.64 19.19
CA TYR A 305 -34.25 1.22 19.52
C TYR A 305 -34.91 0.32 18.47
N ARG A 306 -35.24 0.83 17.27
CA ARG A 306 -35.95 0.07 16.23
C ARG A 306 -35.34 -1.31 15.94
N LEU A 307 -34.00 -1.44 16.00
CA LEU A 307 -33.30 -2.72 15.78
C LEU A 307 -33.39 -3.68 16.99
N TRP A 308 -33.67 -3.18 18.20
CA TRP A 308 -33.90 -4.01 19.38
C TRP A 308 -35.25 -4.73 19.32
N GLY A 309 -36.19 -4.25 18.49
CA GLY A 309 -37.51 -4.85 18.33
C GLY A 309 -37.50 -6.29 17.81
N TYR A 310 -36.41 -6.74 17.16
CA TYR A 310 -36.30 -8.10 16.64
C TYR A 310 -36.23 -9.19 17.72
N CYS A 311 -35.70 -8.90 18.92
CA CYS A 311 -35.74 -9.89 20.00
C CYS A 311 -37.14 -10.04 20.62
N GLN A 312 -38.07 -9.11 20.31
CA GLN A 312 -39.39 -8.97 20.96
C GLN A 312 -39.32 -8.98 22.49
N CYS A 313 -38.19 -8.54 23.03
CA CYS A 313 -37.87 -8.60 24.44
C CYS A 313 -37.88 -7.24 25.13
N TRP A 314 -38.14 -6.16 24.38
CA TRP A 314 -38.18 -4.78 24.86
C TRP A 314 -39.55 -4.14 24.62
N THR A 315 -39.97 -3.34 25.60
CA THR A 315 -41.18 -2.51 25.57
C THR A 315 -40.81 -1.10 26.01
N ILE A 316 -41.47 -0.08 25.44
CA ILE A 316 -41.21 1.34 25.77
C ILE A 316 -42.53 2.12 25.83
N SER A 317 -42.56 3.15 26.67
CA SER A 317 -43.61 4.18 26.67
C SER A 317 -43.05 5.47 26.08
N GLU A 318 -43.34 5.71 24.80
CA GLU A 318 -42.76 6.79 23.98
C GLU A 318 -42.75 8.14 24.73
N GLY A 319 -41.56 8.73 24.86
CA GLY A 319 -41.32 10.04 25.49
C GLY A 319 -41.56 10.10 27.00
N ASN A 320 -41.93 8.99 27.66
CA ASN A 320 -42.25 8.97 29.09
C ASN A 320 -41.23 8.19 29.93
N GLU A 321 -40.70 7.08 29.42
CA GLU A 321 -39.73 6.25 30.14
C GLU A 321 -38.76 5.52 29.20
N TYR A 322 -37.60 5.13 29.74
CA TYR A 322 -36.62 4.30 29.05
C TYR A 322 -37.18 2.89 28.74
N PRO A 323 -36.68 2.19 27.70
CA PRO A 323 -37.08 0.81 27.42
C PRO A 323 -36.93 -0.12 28.63
N HIS A 324 -37.87 -1.04 28.83
CA HIS A 324 -37.77 -2.11 29.82
C HIS A 324 -38.01 -3.46 29.18
N LEU A 325 -37.53 -4.52 29.83
CA LEU A 325 -37.66 -5.87 29.31
C LEU A 325 -39.12 -6.32 29.44
N SER A 326 -39.65 -6.97 28.40
CA SER A 326 -41.07 -7.31 28.33
C SER A 326 -41.53 -8.23 29.47
N TRP A 327 -40.64 -9.07 29.99
CA TRP A 327 -40.93 -9.94 31.13
C TRP A 327 -41.12 -9.18 32.46
N GLU A 328 -40.70 -7.90 32.55
CA GLU A 328 -40.94 -7.06 33.73
C GLU A 328 -42.41 -6.65 33.90
N ALA A 329 -43.25 -6.88 32.88
CA ALA A 329 -44.69 -6.59 32.89
C ALA A 329 -45.06 -5.13 33.27
N LYS A 330 -44.21 -4.16 32.93
CA LYS A 330 -44.50 -2.72 33.06
C LYS A 330 -45.33 -2.22 31.87
N PRO A 331 -46.15 -1.15 32.03
CA PRO A 331 -46.91 -0.55 30.93
C PRO A 331 -46.00 -0.12 29.78
N GLY A 332 -46.42 -0.29 28.53
CA GLY A 332 -45.63 0.09 27.36
C GLY A 332 -46.06 -0.69 26.13
N VAL A 333 -45.59 -0.26 24.96
CA VAL A 333 -45.78 -1.00 23.70
C VAL A 333 -44.49 -1.74 23.34
N PRO A 334 -44.57 -2.97 22.80
CA PRO A 334 -43.39 -3.65 22.28
C PRO A 334 -42.70 -2.80 21.22
N ILE A 335 -41.38 -2.66 21.34
CA ILE A 335 -40.57 -2.01 20.31
C ILE A 335 -40.68 -2.88 19.06
N SER A 336 -41.20 -2.31 17.98
CA SER A 336 -41.45 -3.04 16.74
C SER A 336 -40.31 -2.82 15.76
N PRO A 337 -39.77 -3.88 15.14
CA PRO A 337 -38.77 -3.71 14.10
C PRO A 337 -39.37 -3.02 12.86
N PRO A 338 -38.54 -2.36 12.02
CA PRO A 338 -39.01 -1.69 10.81
C PRO A 338 -39.68 -2.66 9.81
N THR A 339 -39.29 -3.93 9.83
CA THR A 339 -39.91 -5.02 9.05
C THR A 339 -40.14 -6.23 9.94
N VAL A 340 -41.36 -6.76 10.03
CA VAL A 340 -41.62 -8.04 10.72
C VAL A 340 -41.10 -9.16 9.83
N LEU A 341 -39.87 -9.61 10.09
CA LEU A 341 -39.23 -10.65 9.29
C LEU A 341 -39.61 -12.04 9.77
N SER A 342 -40.20 -12.83 8.87
CA SER A 342 -40.30 -14.28 8.99
C SER A 342 -39.43 -14.91 7.91
N PHE A 343 -38.34 -15.56 8.29
CA PHE A 343 -37.54 -16.35 7.36
C PHE A 343 -38.31 -17.61 6.97
N PRO A 344 -38.49 -17.92 5.68
CA PRO A 344 -38.90 -19.26 5.26
C PRO A 344 -37.80 -20.27 5.65
N GLY A 345 -38.19 -21.41 6.22
CA GLY A 345 -37.25 -22.44 6.69
C GLY A 345 -37.21 -22.58 8.21
N GLU A 346 -36.40 -23.52 8.72
CA GLU A 346 -36.26 -23.81 10.16
C GLU A 346 -34.85 -23.51 10.71
N GLY A 347 -33.94 -23.04 9.84
CA GLY A 347 -32.56 -22.76 10.21
C GLY A 347 -31.71 -24.00 10.46
N LEU A 348 -32.14 -25.15 9.94
CA LEU A 348 -31.40 -26.42 9.97
C LEU A 348 -30.55 -26.59 8.70
N PRO A 349 -29.45 -27.35 8.71
CA PRO A 349 -28.65 -27.59 7.50
C PRO A 349 -29.45 -28.09 6.30
N ASP A 350 -30.41 -28.99 6.51
CA ASP A 350 -31.28 -29.55 5.46
C ASP A 350 -32.53 -28.68 5.17
N ASN A 351 -32.78 -27.66 6.00
CA ASN A 351 -33.92 -26.75 5.88
C ASN A 351 -33.51 -25.32 6.33
N PRO A 352 -32.59 -24.67 5.59
CA PRO A 352 -32.00 -23.41 6.00
C PRO A 352 -33.02 -22.28 5.94
N TYR A 353 -32.78 -21.23 6.70
CA TYR A 353 -33.49 -19.97 6.53
C TYR A 353 -33.14 -19.35 5.18
N LEU A 354 -34.16 -19.05 4.38
CA LEU A 354 -34.01 -18.43 3.07
C LEU A 354 -33.97 -16.91 3.21
N ILE A 355 -32.97 -16.28 2.58
CA ILE A 355 -32.80 -14.83 2.57
C ILE A 355 -32.71 -14.28 1.14
N SER A 356 -33.16 -13.06 0.94
CA SER A 356 -33.21 -12.34 -0.35
C SER A 356 -33.19 -10.81 -0.20
N GLN A 357 -33.18 -10.29 1.03
CA GLN A 357 -33.23 -8.86 1.34
C GLN A 357 -32.06 -8.44 2.24
N ALA A 358 -31.65 -7.18 2.15
CA ALA A 358 -30.61 -6.65 3.02
C ALA A 358 -31.03 -6.63 4.50
N ASP A 359 -32.26 -6.24 4.81
CA ASP A 359 -32.79 -6.25 6.18
C ASP A 359 -32.68 -7.63 6.86
N GLU A 360 -32.89 -8.71 6.10
CA GLU A 360 -32.75 -10.09 6.58
C GLU A 360 -31.31 -10.40 7.02
N LEU A 361 -30.33 -9.99 6.21
CA LEU A 361 -28.92 -10.16 6.53
C LEU A 361 -28.52 -9.36 7.78
N MET A 362 -29.06 -8.14 7.89
CA MET A 362 -28.84 -7.27 9.04
C MET A 362 -29.38 -7.87 10.34
N VAL A 363 -30.54 -8.53 10.28
CA VAL A 363 -31.10 -9.25 11.43
C VAL A 363 -30.19 -10.40 11.88
N ILE A 364 -29.59 -11.13 10.94
CA ILE A 364 -28.66 -12.22 11.29
C ILE A 364 -27.46 -11.65 12.07
N GLY A 365 -26.92 -10.50 11.66
CA GLY A 365 -25.85 -9.81 12.38
C GLY A 365 -26.26 -9.31 13.78
N SER A 366 -27.53 -8.95 13.97
CA SER A 366 -28.05 -8.37 15.23
C SER A 366 -28.63 -9.39 16.23
N VAL A 367 -28.73 -10.68 15.88
CA VAL A 367 -29.43 -11.68 16.71
C VAL A 367 -28.54 -12.90 16.98
N PRO A 368 -27.80 -12.94 18.11
CA PRO A 368 -26.86 -14.02 18.42
C PRO A 368 -27.46 -15.43 18.50
N SER A 369 -28.76 -15.55 18.81
CA SER A 369 -29.46 -16.85 18.79
C SER A 369 -29.66 -17.42 17.38
N LEU A 370 -29.28 -16.68 16.34
CA LEU A 370 -29.26 -17.12 14.95
C LEU A 370 -27.86 -17.62 14.51
N TRP A 371 -26.81 -17.41 15.30
CA TRP A 371 -25.43 -17.69 14.88
C TRP A 371 -25.04 -19.17 14.89
N ASP A 372 -25.94 -20.05 15.32
CA ASP A 372 -25.86 -21.50 15.22
C ASP A 372 -26.80 -22.08 14.14
N LYS A 373 -27.46 -21.22 13.34
CA LYS A 373 -28.45 -21.62 12.34
C LYS A 373 -27.87 -21.61 10.93
N SER A 374 -28.57 -22.29 10.03
CA SER A 374 -28.24 -22.37 8.61
C SER A 374 -29.05 -21.37 7.78
N PHE A 375 -28.38 -20.67 6.86
CA PHE A 375 -28.93 -19.65 5.97
C PHE A 375 -28.59 -19.95 4.52
N ARG A 376 -29.50 -19.59 3.60
CA ARG A 376 -29.28 -19.69 2.15
C ARG A 376 -29.85 -18.49 1.41
N MET A 377 -29.05 -17.84 0.57
CA MET A 377 -29.54 -16.79 -0.31
C MET A 377 -30.37 -17.37 -1.47
N THR A 378 -31.40 -16.64 -1.86
CA THR A 378 -32.32 -16.99 -2.97
C THR A 378 -32.37 -15.93 -4.07
N GLY A 379 -31.60 -14.85 -3.92
CA GLY A 379 -31.43 -13.76 -4.87
C GLY A 379 -30.26 -12.87 -4.45
N ASP A 380 -29.85 -11.98 -5.35
CA ASP A 380 -28.83 -10.96 -5.05
C ASP A 380 -29.32 -10.01 -3.95
N ILE A 381 -28.41 -9.60 -3.07
CA ILE A 381 -28.69 -8.68 -1.95
C ILE A 381 -27.78 -7.46 -2.10
N ASP A 382 -28.35 -6.27 -2.05
CA ASP A 382 -27.62 -5.00 -2.16
C ASP A 382 -27.61 -4.24 -0.84
N LEU A 383 -26.42 -4.01 -0.29
CA LEU A 383 -26.18 -3.31 0.97
C LEU A 383 -25.86 -1.81 0.77
N SER A 384 -25.76 -1.34 -0.48
CA SER A 384 -25.35 0.05 -0.78
C SER A 384 -26.27 1.14 -0.20
N GLY A 385 -27.50 0.78 0.20
CA GLY A 385 -28.46 1.67 0.87
C GLY A 385 -28.23 1.88 2.37
N TYR A 386 -27.34 1.11 3.02
CA TYR A 386 -27.08 1.22 4.46
C TYR A 386 -25.87 2.11 4.74
N PRO A 387 -25.96 3.03 5.73
CA PRO A 387 -24.79 3.73 6.25
C PRO A 387 -23.75 2.74 6.78
N GLU A 388 -22.46 3.05 6.57
CA GLU A 388 -21.35 2.15 6.91
C GLU A 388 -21.28 1.77 8.40
N ASN A 389 -21.80 2.62 9.28
CA ASN A 389 -21.87 2.43 10.74
C ASN A 389 -23.15 1.71 11.21
N GLU A 390 -24.10 1.44 10.30
CA GLU A 390 -25.33 0.71 10.61
C GLU A 390 -25.24 -0.77 10.21
N ILE A 391 -24.28 -1.18 9.37
CA ILE A 391 -24.07 -2.58 8.97
C ILE A 391 -23.70 -3.45 10.18
N THR A 392 -24.44 -4.55 10.36
CA THR A 392 -24.24 -5.51 11.46
C THR A 392 -23.43 -6.71 10.97
N LEU A 393 -22.39 -7.07 11.71
CA LEU A 393 -21.53 -8.21 11.39
C LEU A 393 -22.06 -9.48 12.06
N ILE A 394 -21.92 -10.62 11.38
CA ILE A 394 -22.37 -11.93 11.90
C ILE A 394 -21.31 -12.51 12.83
N GLY A 395 -21.70 -12.96 14.01
CA GLY A 395 -20.76 -13.52 14.99
C GLY A 395 -20.14 -12.46 15.91
N GLY A 396 -19.91 -12.85 17.15
CA GLY A 396 -19.34 -12.01 18.20
C GLY A 396 -17.84 -12.19 18.37
N THR A 397 -17.28 -11.47 19.34
CA THR A 397 -15.90 -11.70 19.81
C THR A 397 -15.88 -12.74 20.94
N GLY A 398 -14.71 -13.34 21.20
CA GLY A 398 -14.60 -14.33 22.29
C GLY A 398 -15.43 -15.60 22.04
N LYS A 399 -16.21 -16.05 23.03
CA LYS A 399 -16.92 -17.35 23.00
C LYS A 399 -18.19 -17.41 22.15
N SER A 400 -18.51 -16.38 21.38
CA SER A 400 -19.75 -16.32 20.59
C SER A 400 -19.49 -16.24 19.08
N PRO A 401 -18.66 -17.14 18.50
CA PRO A 401 -18.46 -17.15 17.05
C PRO A 401 -19.73 -17.58 16.30
N PHE A 402 -19.78 -17.32 15.00
CA PHE A 402 -20.73 -17.97 14.11
C PHE A 402 -20.32 -19.43 13.91
N ILE A 403 -21.18 -20.36 14.30
CA ILE A 403 -20.98 -21.82 14.16
C ILE A 403 -22.05 -22.46 13.26
N GLY A 404 -22.96 -21.65 12.72
CA GLY A 404 -23.96 -22.06 11.73
C GLY A 404 -23.38 -22.16 10.32
N SER A 405 -24.27 -22.21 9.32
CA SER A 405 -23.88 -22.23 7.91
C SER A 405 -24.48 -21.06 7.13
N PHE A 406 -23.71 -20.43 6.25
CA PHE A 406 -24.17 -19.39 5.34
C PHE A 406 -23.85 -19.78 3.90
N ASP A 407 -24.87 -20.14 3.13
CA ASP A 407 -24.77 -20.49 1.71
C ASP A 407 -25.26 -19.32 0.83
N GLY A 408 -24.34 -18.65 0.13
CA GLY A 408 -24.68 -17.57 -0.80
C GLY A 408 -25.41 -18.03 -2.05
N GLY A 409 -25.53 -19.35 -2.31
CA GLY A 409 -26.24 -19.89 -3.46
C GLY A 409 -25.65 -19.50 -4.83
N GLY A 410 -24.48 -18.85 -4.85
CA GLY A 410 -23.90 -18.23 -6.03
C GLY A 410 -24.45 -16.84 -6.35
N PHE A 411 -25.35 -16.29 -5.53
CA PHE A 411 -25.84 -14.92 -5.66
C PHE A 411 -24.81 -13.90 -5.18
N VAL A 412 -24.99 -12.66 -5.60
CA VAL A 412 -24.10 -11.53 -5.29
C VAL A 412 -24.61 -10.77 -4.08
N LEU A 413 -23.72 -10.51 -3.14
CA LEU A 413 -23.85 -9.54 -2.06
C LEU A 413 -23.07 -8.28 -2.47
N ASN A 414 -23.78 -7.25 -2.86
CA ASN A 414 -23.20 -6.02 -3.40
C ASN A 414 -23.10 -4.91 -2.33
N GLY A 415 -22.04 -4.10 -2.38
CA GLY A 415 -21.97 -2.84 -1.65
C GLY A 415 -21.74 -2.98 -0.14
N PHE A 416 -21.02 -4.02 0.30
CA PHE A 416 -20.60 -4.15 1.70
C PHE A 416 -19.54 -3.09 2.03
N HIS A 417 -20.00 -1.94 2.54
CA HIS A 417 -19.16 -0.83 2.97
C HIS A 417 -19.17 -0.71 4.51
N TYR A 418 -18.02 -0.93 5.15
CA TYR A 418 -17.92 -0.93 6.62
C TYR A 418 -16.71 -0.13 7.08
N THR A 419 -16.95 0.84 7.98
CA THR A 419 -15.90 1.65 8.60
C THR A 419 -15.89 1.44 10.11
N CYS A 420 -14.76 0.93 10.60
CA CYS A 420 -14.52 0.68 12.02
C CYS A 420 -13.56 1.71 12.62
N THR A 421 -14.03 2.48 13.61
CA THR A 421 -13.23 3.53 14.26
C THR A 421 -12.48 3.06 15.51
N LEU A 422 -12.84 1.91 16.09
CA LEU A 422 -12.21 1.30 17.27
C LEU A 422 -11.26 0.15 16.87
N PRO A 423 -10.28 -0.22 17.70
CA PRO A 423 -9.51 -1.44 17.50
C PRO A 423 -10.39 -2.67 17.82
N GLU A 424 -11.23 -3.05 16.87
CA GLU A 424 -12.18 -4.16 17.03
C GLU A 424 -11.50 -5.54 16.94
N GLY A 425 -12.25 -6.58 17.35
CA GLY A 425 -11.98 -7.95 16.94
C GLY A 425 -12.14 -8.14 15.42
N GLY A 426 -12.25 -9.38 14.93
CA GLY A 426 -12.34 -9.64 13.49
C GLY A 426 -13.32 -8.72 12.74
N VAL A 427 -13.02 -8.34 11.50
CA VAL A 427 -13.89 -7.53 10.63
C VAL A 427 -14.06 -8.25 9.31
N GLY A 428 -15.30 -8.36 8.87
CA GLY A 428 -15.77 -9.03 7.66
C GLY A 428 -17.26 -9.29 7.79
N LEU A 429 -17.93 -9.73 6.73
CA LEU A 429 -19.36 -10.10 6.81
C LEU A 429 -19.64 -11.00 8.03
N ILE A 430 -18.71 -11.93 8.28
CA ILE A 430 -18.63 -12.73 9.50
C ILE A 430 -17.42 -12.28 10.32
N ARG A 431 -17.68 -11.91 11.56
CA ARG A 431 -16.66 -11.44 12.49
C ARG A 431 -15.66 -12.52 12.87
N ARG A 432 -16.20 -13.62 13.37
CA ARG A 432 -15.45 -14.82 13.76
C ARG A 432 -16.26 -16.04 13.35
N LEU A 433 -15.67 -16.85 12.48
CA LEU A 433 -16.18 -18.17 12.14
C LEU A 433 -15.57 -19.17 13.12
N GLY A 434 -16.41 -19.91 13.84
CA GLY A 434 -15.97 -20.86 14.86
C GLY A 434 -15.86 -22.29 14.32
N PRO A 435 -15.54 -23.25 15.21
CA PRO A 435 -15.64 -24.67 14.89
C PRO A 435 -17.05 -25.01 14.38
N ASP A 436 -17.13 -25.84 13.34
CA ASP A 436 -18.36 -26.23 12.61
C ASP A 436 -19.01 -25.11 11.76
N GLY A 437 -18.53 -23.88 11.86
CA GLY A 437 -18.99 -22.79 11.02
C GLY A 437 -18.66 -23.02 9.54
N LEU A 438 -19.63 -22.83 8.65
CA LEU A 438 -19.49 -22.98 7.20
C LEU A 438 -19.95 -21.71 6.48
N VAL A 439 -19.09 -21.14 5.64
CA VAL A 439 -19.46 -20.07 4.70
C VAL A 439 -19.14 -20.55 3.31
N GLN A 440 -20.13 -20.59 2.43
CA GLN A 440 -19.93 -21.09 1.08
C GLN A 440 -20.73 -20.37 0.00
N ASN A 441 -20.23 -20.43 -1.24
CA ASN A 441 -20.91 -19.90 -2.43
C ASN A 441 -21.26 -18.41 -2.33
N VAL A 442 -20.47 -17.64 -1.57
CA VAL A 442 -20.69 -16.21 -1.34
C VAL A 442 -19.89 -15.39 -2.33
N ARG A 443 -20.56 -14.50 -3.08
CA ARG A 443 -19.91 -13.53 -3.96
C ARG A 443 -20.10 -12.12 -3.43
N LEU A 444 -19.11 -11.57 -2.73
CA LEU A 444 -19.12 -10.18 -2.32
C LEU A 444 -18.56 -9.30 -3.46
N ALA A 445 -19.32 -8.30 -3.87
CA ALA A 445 -18.91 -7.34 -4.90
C ALA A 445 -18.95 -5.90 -4.37
N ASN A 446 -18.06 -5.05 -4.91
CA ASN A 446 -17.93 -3.66 -4.51
C ASN A 446 -17.73 -3.49 -2.99
N VAL A 447 -16.84 -4.30 -2.43
CA VAL A 447 -16.49 -4.24 -1.01
C VAL A 447 -15.64 -2.99 -0.72
N ARG A 448 -15.93 -2.30 0.39
CA ARG A 448 -15.06 -1.27 0.96
C ARG A 448 -15.00 -1.44 2.46
N VAL A 449 -13.86 -1.91 2.98
CA VAL A 449 -13.66 -2.06 4.43
C VAL A 449 -12.54 -1.13 4.88
N GLU A 450 -12.81 -0.28 5.86
CA GLU A 450 -11.82 0.62 6.46
C GLU A 450 -11.74 0.38 7.97
N THR A 451 -10.58 0.04 8.51
CA THR A 451 -10.45 -0.24 9.96
C THR A 451 -9.22 0.43 10.58
N ASN A 452 -9.29 0.69 11.90
CA ASN A 452 -8.17 1.17 12.73
C ASN A 452 -7.53 0.04 13.58
N GLY A 453 -7.82 -1.23 13.29
CA GLY A 453 -7.34 -2.36 14.06
C GLY A 453 -8.01 -3.68 13.69
N GLY A 454 -7.46 -4.77 14.23
CA GLY A 454 -8.09 -6.10 14.20
C GLY A 454 -7.64 -7.01 13.07
N SER A 455 -8.39 -8.08 12.87
CA SER A 455 -8.18 -9.07 11.81
C SER A 455 -9.24 -8.87 10.74
N VAL A 456 -8.86 -8.46 9.53
CA VAL A 456 -9.78 -7.90 8.54
C VAL A 456 -9.81 -8.77 7.28
N GLY A 457 -10.99 -9.24 6.91
CA GLY A 457 -11.29 -9.93 5.67
C GLY A 457 -12.60 -9.43 5.06
N GLY A 458 -12.81 -9.64 3.76
CA GLY A 458 -14.11 -9.36 3.15
C GLY A 458 -15.21 -10.28 3.69
N ILE A 459 -14.95 -11.60 3.72
CA ILE A 459 -15.91 -12.60 4.19
C ILE A 459 -15.77 -12.80 5.70
N VAL A 460 -14.57 -13.14 6.18
CA VAL A 460 -14.35 -13.48 7.59
C VAL A 460 -13.22 -12.65 8.18
N GLY A 461 -13.44 -12.03 9.34
CA GLY A 461 -12.33 -11.45 10.11
C GLY A 461 -11.38 -12.54 10.60
N LEU A 462 -11.83 -13.33 11.58
CA LEU A 462 -11.10 -14.47 12.13
C LEU A 462 -11.79 -15.81 11.80
N ASN A 463 -11.15 -16.64 10.98
CA ASN A 463 -11.58 -18.03 10.80
C ASN A 463 -10.89 -18.94 11.84
N ASP A 464 -11.60 -19.27 12.90
CA ASP A 464 -11.16 -20.15 13.99
C ASP A 464 -11.73 -21.56 13.81
N ASN A 465 -11.06 -22.36 12.97
CA ASN A 465 -11.39 -23.75 12.67
C ASN A 465 -12.73 -23.97 11.92
N GLY A 466 -13.26 -22.95 11.25
CA GLY A 466 -14.38 -23.06 10.32
C GLY A 466 -13.96 -23.30 8.86
N ILE A 467 -14.94 -23.37 7.97
CA ILE A 467 -14.77 -23.62 6.52
C ILE A 467 -15.27 -22.43 5.71
N VAL A 468 -14.41 -21.88 4.84
CA VAL A 468 -14.77 -20.89 3.81
C VAL A 468 -14.55 -21.53 2.45
N ALA A 469 -15.61 -21.77 1.67
CA ALA A 469 -15.54 -22.56 0.44
C ALA A 469 -16.27 -21.90 -0.74
N ASN A 470 -15.69 -21.90 -1.93
CA ASN A 470 -16.33 -21.32 -3.12
C ASN A 470 -16.78 -19.86 -2.94
N CYS A 471 -15.94 -19.03 -2.32
CA CYS A 471 -16.24 -17.63 -2.04
C CYS A 471 -15.40 -16.70 -2.93
N HIS A 472 -16.01 -15.62 -3.41
CA HIS A 472 -15.32 -14.58 -4.19
C HIS A 472 -15.54 -13.21 -3.54
N VAL A 473 -14.48 -12.42 -3.44
CA VAL A 473 -14.55 -11.04 -2.96
C VAL A 473 -13.92 -10.11 -3.99
N SER A 474 -14.62 -9.05 -4.37
CA SER A 474 -14.05 -7.94 -5.13
C SER A 474 -14.24 -6.58 -4.46
N GLY A 475 -13.18 -5.77 -4.45
CA GLY A 475 -13.21 -4.43 -3.84
C GLY A 475 -11.91 -3.99 -3.14
N MET A 476 -12.05 -3.10 -2.17
CA MET A 476 -10.95 -2.47 -1.44
C MET A 476 -11.02 -2.79 0.05
N ILE A 477 -9.89 -3.21 0.63
CA ILE A 477 -9.72 -3.38 2.07
C ILE A 477 -8.55 -2.50 2.53
N LEU A 478 -8.81 -1.60 3.47
CA LEU A 478 -7.90 -0.58 3.96
C LEU A 478 -7.72 -0.67 5.48
N GLY A 479 -6.52 -1.03 5.93
CA GLY A 479 -6.10 -0.92 7.33
C GLY A 479 -5.36 0.38 7.59
N LYS A 480 -5.78 1.15 8.59
CA LYS A 480 -5.24 2.47 8.92
C LYS A 480 -4.30 2.48 10.13
N SER A 481 -4.16 1.37 10.87
CA SER A 481 -3.32 1.37 12.07
C SER A 481 -1.89 0.90 11.80
N ASN A 482 -1.02 1.24 12.75
CA ASN A 482 0.38 0.81 12.80
C ASN A 482 0.60 -0.35 13.79
N TYR A 483 -0.46 -0.89 14.39
CA TYR A 483 -0.38 -2.05 15.30
C TYR A 483 -0.47 -3.35 14.49
N GLN A 484 -0.11 -4.51 15.08
CA GLN A 484 -0.16 -5.82 14.40
C GLN A 484 -1.60 -6.15 13.94
N GLU A 485 -1.90 -5.92 12.67
CA GLU A 485 -3.20 -6.20 12.03
C GLU A 485 -3.01 -7.28 10.98
N SER A 486 -3.96 -8.20 10.91
CA SER A 486 -3.93 -9.28 9.91
C SER A 486 -4.95 -8.97 8.84
N ILE A 487 -4.52 -8.55 7.66
CA ILE A 487 -5.43 -8.07 6.62
C ILE A 487 -5.34 -8.95 5.39
N GLY A 488 -6.46 -9.58 5.04
CA GLY A 488 -6.62 -10.41 3.85
C GLY A 488 -7.80 -9.95 3.01
N GLY A 489 -7.80 -10.24 1.71
CA GLY A 489 -8.94 -9.99 0.83
C GLY A 489 -10.20 -10.75 1.23
N VAL A 490 -10.07 -12.03 1.61
CA VAL A 490 -11.19 -12.90 1.97
C VAL A 490 -11.27 -13.13 3.47
N VAL A 491 -10.12 -13.50 4.07
CA VAL A 491 -10.04 -13.79 5.51
C VAL A 491 -8.91 -12.99 6.15
N GLY A 492 -9.16 -12.32 7.27
CA GLY A 492 -8.10 -11.65 8.00
C GLY A 492 -7.07 -12.62 8.56
N THR A 493 -7.47 -13.43 9.53
CA THR A 493 -6.65 -14.48 10.16
C THR A 493 -7.32 -15.83 10.01
N ASN A 494 -6.56 -16.84 9.61
CA ASN A 494 -7.11 -18.18 9.36
C ASN A 494 -6.42 -19.26 10.20
N SER A 495 -7.23 -20.10 10.83
CA SER A 495 -6.85 -21.38 11.45
C SER A 495 -7.72 -22.54 10.94
N GLY A 496 -8.68 -22.27 10.05
CA GLY A 496 -9.58 -23.26 9.46
C GLY A 496 -9.27 -23.58 8.00
N MET A 497 -10.27 -24.07 7.26
CA MET A 497 -10.15 -24.39 5.83
C MET A 497 -10.64 -23.23 4.97
N ILE A 498 -9.85 -22.86 3.95
CA ILE A 498 -10.24 -21.97 2.87
C ILE A 498 -10.02 -22.73 1.56
N GLN A 499 -11.07 -22.89 0.77
CA GLN A 499 -11.06 -23.74 -0.41
C GLN A 499 -11.81 -23.08 -1.57
N ASP A 500 -11.33 -23.25 -2.81
CA ASP A 500 -12.01 -22.79 -4.03
C ASP A 500 -12.41 -21.30 -4.00
N SER A 501 -11.59 -20.46 -3.36
CA SER A 501 -11.96 -19.07 -3.05
C SER A 501 -11.00 -18.07 -3.68
N SER A 502 -11.50 -16.87 -3.96
CA SER A 502 -10.71 -15.84 -4.63
C SER A 502 -10.95 -14.42 -4.15
N PHE A 503 -9.94 -13.58 -4.38
CA PHE A 503 -10.00 -12.14 -4.19
C PHE A 503 -9.59 -11.40 -5.48
N ALA A 504 -10.29 -10.31 -5.81
CA ALA A 504 -9.93 -9.41 -6.89
C ALA A 504 -10.06 -7.94 -6.44
N GLY A 505 -8.94 -7.25 -6.24
CA GLY A 505 -8.99 -5.85 -5.80
C GLY A 505 -7.73 -5.35 -5.10
N SER A 506 -7.88 -4.40 -4.18
CA SER A 506 -6.76 -3.77 -3.49
C SER A 506 -6.80 -4.01 -1.98
N VAL A 507 -5.70 -4.51 -1.44
CA VAL A 507 -5.47 -4.63 0.01
C VAL A 507 -4.34 -3.69 0.41
N VAL A 508 -4.65 -2.67 1.20
CA VAL A 508 -3.70 -1.61 1.56
C VAL A 508 -3.66 -1.44 3.08
N SER A 509 -2.47 -1.44 3.69
CA SER A 509 -2.34 -1.12 5.12
C SER A 509 -0.95 -0.67 5.52
N SER A 510 -0.86 0.11 6.59
CA SER A 510 0.41 0.47 7.25
C SER A 510 0.93 -0.59 8.22
N SER A 511 0.31 -1.77 8.30
CA SER A 511 0.60 -2.82 9.29
C SER A 511 1.50 -3.96 8.78
N TYR A 512 1.72 -4.95 9.64
CA TYR A 512 2.45 -6.19 9.45
C TYR A 512 1.48 -7.36 9.17
N GLY A 513 1.66 -8.10 8.07
CA GLY A 513 0.89 -9.33 7.80
C GLY A 513 -0.27 -9.11 6.84
N ILE A 514 0.03 -8.52 5.68
CA ILE A 514 -0.95 -8.18 4.65
C ILE A 514 -0.88 -9.22 3.53
N GLY A 515 -2.01 -9.82 3.17
CA GLY A 515 -2.11 -10.77 2.06
C GLY A 515 -3.25 -10.46 1.12
N GLY A 516 -3.12 -10.84 -0.16
CA GLY A 516 -4.21 -10.65 -1.12
C GLY A 516 -5.43 -11.51 -0.79
N LEU A 517 -5.26 -12.74 -0.31
CA LEU A 517 -6.37 -13.61 0.11
C LEU A 517 -6.49 -13.65 1.64
N VAL A 518 -5.37 -13.90 2.33
CA VAL A 518 -5.32 -14.05 3.80
C VAL A 518 -4.20 -13.21 4.40
N GLY A 519 -4.48 -12.45 5.45
CA GLY A 519 -3.42 -11.71 6.16
C GLY A 519 -2.42 -12.66 6.81
N ILE A 520 -2.90 -13.47 7.76
CA ILE A 520 -2.07 -14.39 8.52
C ILE A 520 -2.76 -15.76 8.65
N GLN A 521 -2.00 -16.82 8.38
CA GLN A 521 -2.33 -18.20 8.70
C GLN A 521 -1.71 -18.57 10.04
N GLY A 522 -2.55 -18.88 11.03
CA GLY A 522 -2.14 -19.25 12.38
C GLY A 522 -1.63 -18.07 13.21
N TYR A 523 -1.65 -18.23 14.54
CA TYR A 523 -1.13 -17.23 15.46
C TYR A 523 -0.73 -17.90 16.79
N PRO A 524 0.48 -18.48 16.87
CA PRO A 524 0.86 -19.37 17.96
C PRO A 524 0.75 -18.75 19.36
N GLN A 525 0.99 -17.43 19.50
CA GLN A 525 0.84 -16.73 20.78
C GLN A 525 -0.61 -16.71 21.31
N TYR A 526 -1.60 -16.96 20.46
CA TYR A 526 -3.02 -17.11 20.84
C TYR A 526 -3.50 -18.56 20.76
N GLY A 527 -2.59 -19.53 20.62
CA GLY A 527 -2.94 -20.96 20.50
C GLY A 527 -3.60 -21.34 19.16
N LEU A 528 -3.53 -20.45 18.16
CA LEU A 528 -4.07 -20.66 16.83
C LEU A 528 -3.01 -21.33 15.95
N ILE A 529 -3.30 -22.52 15.43
CA ILE A 529 -2.44 -23.25 14.48
C ILE A 529 -2.91 -22.92 13.07
N GLY A 530 -1.98 -22.71 12.13
CA GLY A 530 -2.32 -22.42 10.74
C GLY A 530 -3.23 -23.48 10.12
N GLY A 531 -4.21 -23.01 9.36
CA GLY A 531 -5.21 -23.85 8.71
C GLY A 531 -4.74 -24.39 7.35
N THR A 532 -5.69 -24.68 6.46
CA THR A 532 -5.42 -25.09 5.07
C THR A 532 -6.02 -24.09 4.09
N ILE A 533 -5.21 -23.61 3.14
CA ILE A 533 -5.66 -22.93 1.92
C ILE A 533 -5.43 -23.88 0.75
N GLU A 534 -6.45 -24.14 -0.05
CA GLU A 534 -6.31 -24.95 -1.25
C GLU A 534 -7.16 -24.41 -2.41
N ARG A 535 -6.62 -24.48 -3.64
CA ARG A 535 -7.36 -24.05 -4.85
C ARG A 535 -7.89 -22.63 -4.73
N CYS A 536 -7.05 -21.71 -4.27
CA CYS A 536 -7.41 -20.31 -4.10
C CYS A 536 -6.52 -19.37 -4.92
N TYR A 537 -7.02 -18.16 -5.22
CA TYR A 537 -6.21 -17.15 -5.89
C TYR A 537 -6.52 -15.71 -5.51
N ALA A 538 -5.55 -14.80 -5.72
CA ALA A 538 -5.72 -13.37 -5.53
C ALA A 538 -5.20 -12.57 -6.73
N LEU A 539 -5.98 -11.57 -7.17
CA LEU A 539 -5.67 -10.67 -8.29
C LEU A 539 -5.75 -9.20 -7.85
N GLY A 540 -4.84 -8.35 -8.33
CA GLY A 540 -4.86 -6.91 -8.06
C GLY A 540 -3.63 -6.37 -7.32
N ILE A 541 -3.80 -5.65 -6.21
CA ILE A 541 -2.73 -4.89 -5.55
C ILE A 541 -2.67 -5.20 -4.05
N VAL A 542 -1.47 -5.51 -3.55
CA VAL A 542 -1.15 -5.50 -2.11
C VAL A 542 -0.12 -4.41 -1.86
N SER A 543 -0.40 -3.49 -0.95
CA SER A 543 0.55 -2.43 -0.57
C SER A 543 0.60 -2.23 0.93
N GLY A 544 1.79 -2.27 1.52
CA GLY A 544 1.96 -1.88 2.91
C GLY A 544 3.35 -1.46 3.33
N SER A 545 3.51 -1.12 4.60
CA SER A 545 4.75 -0.57 5.14
C SER A 545 5.79 -1.65 5.47
N ASP A 546 5.36 -2.85 5.88
CA ASP A 546 6.23 -3.93 6.35
C ASP A 546 6.06 -5.23 5.54
N GLY A 547 5.43 -6.27 6.10
CA GLY A 547 5.31 -7.61 5.49
C GLY A 547 4.06 -7.81 4.61
N CYS A 548 4.26 -7.94 3.30
CA CYS A 548 3.21 -8.07 2.29
C CYS A 548 3.41 -9.34 1.43
N GLY A 549 2.39 -10.19 1.33
CA GLY A 549 2.38 -11.37 0.46
C GLY A 549 1.27 -11.30 -0.59
N GLY A 550 1.52 -11.78 -1.81
CA GLY A 550 0.50 -11.77 -2.85
C GLY A 550 -0.73 -12.61 -2.49
N LEU A 551 -0.57 -13.84 -2.00
CA LEU A 551 -1.68 -14.66 -1.53
C LEU A 551 -1.87 -14.55 -0.01
N VAL A 552 -0.79 -14.77 0.74
CA VAL A 552 -0.81 -14.79 2.21
C VAL A 552 0.28 -13.90 2.76
N GLY A 553 -0.02 -13.02 3.71
CA GLY A 553 1.03 -12.24 4.39
C GLY A 553 2.01 -13.16 5.12
N THR A 554 1.54 -13.84 6.16
CA THR A 554 2.38 -14.75 6.96
C THR A 554 1.76 -16.12 7.15
N ASN A 555 2.57 -17.18 7.04
CA ASN A 555 2.16 -18.56 7.25
C ASN A 555 2.84 -19.22 8.46
N TYR A 556 2.12 -19.39 9.57
CA TYR A 556 2.58 -20.08 10.78
C TYR A 556 1.99 -21.49 10.88
N SER A 557 2.79 -22.51 10.53
CA SER A 557 2.40 -23.93 10.60
C SER A 557 1.13 -24.28 9.79
N GLY A 558 0.73 -23.42 8.85
CA GLY A 558 -0.39 -23.66 7.93
C GLY A 558 0.05 -24.33 6.65
N LYS A 559 -0.93 -24.84 5.91
CA LYS A 559 -0.75 -25.49 4.61
C LYS A 559 -1.35 -24.64 3.51
N ILE A 560 -0.58 -24.33 2.49
CA ILE A 560 -1.03 -23.65 1.28
C ILE A 560 -0.74 -24.58 0.12
N ARG A 561 -1.74 -24.93 -0.69
CA ARG A 561 -1.49 -25.73 -1.88
C ARG A 561 -2.37 -25.36 -3.05
N ASP A 562 -1.90 -25.72 -4.24
CA ASP A 562 -2.69 -25.62 -5.46
C ASP A 562 -3.26 -24.19 -5.64
N SER A 563 -2.46 -23.14 -5.42
CA SER A 563 -2.97 -21.77 -5.31
C SER A 563 -2.05 -20.77 -6.01
N PHE A 564 -2.56 -19.59 -6.38
CA PHE A 564 -1.73 -18.61 -7.08
C PHE A 564 -2.05 -17.15 -6.76
N ALA A 565 -1.08 -16.26 -7.02
CA ALA A 565 -1.27 -14.83 -6.89
C ALA A 565 -0.77 -14.08 -8.12
N ASP A 566 -1.64 -13.23 -8.67
CA ASP A 566 -1.28 -12.20 -9.64
C ASP A 566 -1.55 -10.82 -9.02
N MET A 567 -0.78 -10.54 -7.97
CA MET A 567 -0.86 -9.30 -7.21
C MET A 567 0.39 -8.46 -7.46
N LYS A 568 0.23 -7.17 -7.74
CA LYS A 568 1.30 -6.20 -7.56
C LYS A 568 1.54 -6.00 -6.06
N VAL A 569 2.68 -6.49 -5.56
CA VAL A 569 3.02 -6.47 -4.13
C VAL A 569 4.07 -5.38 -3.84
N SER A 570 3.77 -4.49 -2.90
CA SER A 570 4.70 -3.45 -2.45
C SER A 570 4.82 -3.41 -0.92
N GLY A 571 6.05 -3.46 -0.40
CA GLY A 571 6.33 -3.28 1.04
C GLY A 571 7.80 -3.40 1.41
N THR A 572 8.17 -3.23 2.68
CA THR A 572 9.58 -3.40 3.12
C THR A 572 10.02 -4.85 2.92
N TYR A 573 9.18 -5.81 3.31
CA TYR A 573 9.30 -7.23 2.99
C TYR A 573 8.13 -7.62 2.08
N ALA A 574 8.44 -7.97 0.83
CA ALA A 574 7.41 -8.30 -0.16
C ALA A 574 7.64 -9.70 -0.77
N GLY A 575 6.62 -10.55 -0.72
CA GLY A 575 6.65 -11.89 -1.29
C GLY A 575 5.59 -12.05 -2.36
N GLY A 576 5.95 -12.56 -3.53
CA GLY A 576 4.98 -12.72 -4.62
C GLY A 576 3.84 -13.67 -4.28
N LEU A 577 4.08 -14.73 -3.48
CA LEU A 577 3.03 -15.60 -2.94
C LEU A 577 2.85 -15.43 -1.43
N VAL A 578 3.93 -15.59 -0.66
CA VAL A 578 3.91 -15.46 0.81
C VAL A 578 5.05 -14.56 1.28
N CYS A 579 4.82 -13.66 2.23
CA CYS A 579 5.95 -12.89 2.78
C CYS A 579 6.80 -13.80 3.68
N TRP A 580 6.25 -14.29 4.79
CA TRP A 580 6.98 -15.14 5.73
C TRP A 580 6.34 -16.52 5.88
N ASN A 581 7.13 -17.58 5.70
CA ASN A 581 6.73 -18.95 5.99
C ASN A 581 7.48 -19.47 7.22
N SER A 582 6.76 -19.94 8.24
CA SER A 582 7.31 -20.40 9.51
C SER A 582 6.74 -21.75 9.89
N SER A 583 7.53 -22.81 9.69
CA SER A 583 7.15 -24.22 9.92
C SER A 583 5.87 -24.65 9.15
N GLY A 584 5.45 -23.88 8.15
CA GLY A 584 4.31 -24.17 7.28
C GLY A 584 4.76 -24.81 5.97
N THR A 585 3.80 -25.40 5.24
CA THR A 585 4.03 -26.06 3.97
C THR A 585 3.34 -25.27 2.85
N ILE A 586 4.06 -25.02 1.76
CA ILE A 586 3.53 -24.38 0.55
C ILE A 586 3.82 -25.33 -0.63
N GLU A 587 2.80 -25.77 -1.35
CA GLU A 587 2.94 -26.77 -2.40
C GLU A 587 2.21 -26.36 -3.69
N ASN A 588 2.75 -26.75 -4.85
CA ASN A 588 2.07 -26.63 -6.15
C ASN A 588 1.44 -25.24 -6.38
N SER A 589 2.17 -24.17 -6.11
CA SER A 589 1.63 -22.81 -6.10
C SER A 589 2.54 -21.83 -6.83
N TYR A 590 2.00 -20.72 -7.33
CA TYR A 590 2.82 -19.78 -8.10
C TYR A 590 2.42 -18.30 -7.99
N SER A 591 3.33 -17.41 -8.36
CA SER A 591 3.11 -15.97 -8.39
C SER A 591 3.55 -15.32 -9.71
N LEU A 592 2.82 -14.28 -10.13
CA LEU A 592 3.08 -13.55 -11.39
C LEU A 592 3.35 -12.05 -11.17
N GLY A 593 2.59 -11.41 -10.29
CA GLY A 593 2.58 -9.96 -10.20
C GLY A 593 3.90 -9.33 -9.74
N VAL A 594 4.08 -8.06 -10.12
CA VAL A 594 5.29 -7.26 -9.81
C VAL A 594 5.51 -7.18 -8.30
N VAL A 595 6.75 -7.43 -7.85
CA VAL A 595 7.14 -7.36 -6.43
C VAL A 595 8.17 -6.25 -6.22
N THR A 596 7.83 -5.24 -5.41
CA THR A 596 8.73 -4.11 -5.09
C THR A 596 8.93 -3.97 -3.58
N GLY A 597 10.17 -3.74 -3.14
CA GLY A 597 10.49 -3.60 -1.72
C GLY A 597 11.99 -3.57 -1.43
N SER A 598 12.33 -3.39 -0.15
CA SER A 598 13.72 -3.45 0.33
C SER A 598 14.25 -4.88 0.40
N THR A 599 13.39 -5.83 0.74
CA THR A 599 13.67 -7.27 0.72
C THR A 599 12.52 -7.97 0.02
N ILE A 600 12.80 -8.57 -1.13
CA ILE A 600 11.79 -9.17 -2.00
C ILE A 600 12.02 -10.67 -2.20
N GLY A 601 10.94 -11.42 -2.43
CA GLY A 601 10.99 -12.83 -2.80
C GLY A 601 9.95 -13.17 -3.86
N GLY A 602 10.32 -14.00 -4.83
CA GLY A 602 9.42 -14.40 -5.93
C GLY A 602 8.25 -15.24 -5.42
N CYS A 603 8.56 -16.38 -4.80
CA CYS A 603 7.56 -17.19 -4.08
C CYS A 603 7.44 -16.73 -2.61
N VAL A 604 8.54 -16.86 -1.85
CA VAL A 604 8.59 -16.48 -0.42
C VAL A 604 9.72 -15.49 -0.15
N THR A 605 9.48 -14.49 0.71
CA THR A 605 10.55 -13.56 1.12
C THR A 605 11.50 -14.21 2.13
N LYS A 606 10.94 -14.89 3.15
CA LYS A 606 11.72 -15.57 4.20
C LYS A 606 11.07 -16.89 4.64
N ASN A 607 11.87 -17.95 4.72
CA ASN A 607 11.42 -19.27 5.20
C ASN A 607 12.17 -19.73 6.46
N TYR A 608 11.45 -20.03 7.56
CA TYR A 608 12.02 -20.34 8.88
C TYR A 608 11.41 -21.61 9.51
N GLY A 609 12.08 -22.12 10.54
CA GLY A 609 11.52 -23.15 11.44
C GLY A 609 11.34 -24.54 10.80
N GLY A 610 11.97 -24.79 9.65
CA GLY A 610 11.76 -26.03 8.88
C GLY A 610 10.51 -25.98 7.99
N GLY A 611 10.02 -24.78 7.64
CA GLY A 611 8.97 -24.64 6.64
C GLY A 611 9.39 -25.22 5.28
N GLU A 612 8.44 -25.84 4.58
CA GLU A 612 8.67 -26.50 3.30
C GLU A 612 8.00 -25.72 2.19
N VAL A 613 8.73 -25.54 1.08
CA VAL A 613 8.15 -25.00 -0.15
C VAL A 613 8.49 -25.91 -1.32
N LEU A 614 7.48 -26.52 -1.91
CA LEU A 614 7.59 -27.66 -2.82
C LEU A 614 6.85 -27.37 -4.13
N ASN A 615 7.49 -27.59 -5.27
CA ASN A 615 6.89 -27.42 -6.59
C ASN A 615 6.22 -26.04 -6.79
N CYS A 616 6.81 -24.99 -6.21
CA CYS A 616 6.33 -23.62 -6.33
C CYS A 616 7.17 -22.82 -7.31
N PHE A 617 6.50 -21.95 -8.07
CA PHE A 617 7.12 -21.21 -9.17
C PHE A 617 6.81 -19.72 -9.09
N TRP A 618 7.63 -18.89 -9.72
CA TRP A 618 7.25 -17.51 -10.01
C TRP A 618 7.77 -17.11 -11.38
N ASP A 619 7.07 -16.17 -12.02
CA ASP A 619 7.49 -15.62 -13.30
C ASP A 619 8.51 -14.49 -13.07
N VAL A 620 9.77 -14.70 -13.49
CA VAL A 620 10.86 -13.72 -13.28
C VAL A 620 10.70 -12.47 -14.14
N ASP A 621 10.05 -12.59 -15.30
CA ASP A 621 9.91 -11.51 -16.28
C ASP A 621 8.80 -10.55 -15.85
N THR A 622 7.68 -11.07 -15.33
CA THR A 622 6.56 -10.24 -14.86
C THR A 622 6.76 -9.74 -13.42
N SER A 623 7.37 -10.54 -12.54
CA SER A 623 7.57 -10.13 -11.13
C SER A 623 8.71 -9.13 -10.95
N GLY A 624 9.70 -9.14 -11.84
CA GLY A 624 10.96 -8.41 -11.70
C GLY A 624 11.94 -9.03 -10.68
N VAL A 625 11.66 -10.24 -10.18
CA VAL A 625 12.45 -10.90 -9.13
C VAL A 625 13.32 -12.01 -9.74
N VAL A 626 14.63 -11.77 -9.83
CA VAL A 626 15.60 -12.72 -10.41
C VAL A 626 16.11 -13.80 -9.45
N GLY A 627 15.78 -13.72 -8.16
CA GLY A 627 16.16 -14.71 -7.14
C GLY A 627 15.33 -14.56 -5.85
N GLY A 628 15.09 -15.67 -5.15
CA GLY A 628 14.28 -15.69 -3.93
C GLY A 628 14.36 -17.01 -3.17
N GLU A 629 13.81 -17.06 -1.97
CA GLU A 629 13.71 -18.28 -1.17
C GLU A 629 12.41 -19.06 -1.50
N GLY A 630 12.46 -20.39 -1.38
CA GLY A 630 11.28 -21.25 -1.38
C GLY A 630 10.53 -21.35 -2.71
N GLY A 631 11.22 -21.61 -3.84
CA GLY A 631 10.57 -21.89 -5.13
C GLY A 631 11.58 -21.88 -6.29
N ILE A 632 11.08 -21.96 -7.52
CA ILE A 632 11.88 -21.88 -8.75
C ILE A 632 11.38 -20.72 -9.63
N GLY A 633 12.26 -19.77 -9.93
CA GLY A 633 11.98 -18.70 -10.89
C GLY A 633 12.06 -19.23 -12.32
N LEU A 634 11.02 -18.95 -13.10
CA LEU A 634 10.88 -19.35 -14.50
C LEU A 634 10.58 -18.13 -15.36
N HIS A 635 11.08 -18.10 -16.59
CA HIS A 635 10.70 -17.08 -17.57
C HIS A 635 9.25 -17.29 -18.03
N SER A 636 8.60 -16.26 -18.57
CA SER A 636 7.17 -16.32 -18.95
C SER A 636 6.87 -17.43 -19.96
N ASN A 637 7.79 -17.70 -20.89
CA ASN A 637 7.65 -18.80 -21.84
C ASN A 637 7.67 -20.18 -21.15
N GLN A 638 8.48 -20.34 -20.10
CA GLN A 638 8.55 -21.56 -19.30
C GLN A 638 7.29 -21.70 -18.43
N MET A 639 6.83 -20.61 -17.81
CA MET A 639 5.59 -20.60 -17.02
C MET A 639 4.33 -20.92 -17.86
N LYS A 640 4.40 -20.78 -19.18
CA LYS A 640 3.34 -21.16 -20.14
C LYS A 640 3.54 -22.55 -20.75
N THR A 641 4.54 -23.31 -20.32
CA THR A 641 4.85 -24.65 -20.86
C THR A 641 4.29 -25.76 -19.94
N LEU A 642 3.30 -26.51 -20.41
CA LEU A 642 2.57 -27.54 -19.64
C LEU A 642 3.50 -28.61 -19.04
N ASN A 643 4.48 -29.09 -19.81
CA ASN A 643 5.38 -30.16 -19.38
C ASN A 643 6.23 -29.83 -18.14
N ILE A 644 6.45 -28.54 -17.84
CA ILE A 644 7.17 -28.13 -16.63
C ILE A 644 6.36 -28.49 -15.38
N PHE A 645 5.06 -28.21 -15.38
CA PHE A 645 4.19 -28.48 -14.25
C PHE A 645 3.86 -29.98 -14.12
N LEU A 646 3.66 -30.69 -15.23
CA LEU A 646 3.52 -32.15 -15.23
C LEU A 646 4.76 -32.83 -14.63
N GLY A 647 5.96 -32.37 -15.00
CA GLY A 647 7.22 -32.86 -14.43
C GLY A 647 7.39 -32.56 -12.94
N ALA A 648 6.71 -31.53 -12.43
CA ALA A 648 6.64 -31.19 -11.01
C ALA A 648 5.50 -31.92 -10.27
N GLY A 649 4.68 -32.70 -10.97
CA GLY A 649 3.60 -33.50 -10.38
C GLY A 649 2.27 -32.76 -10.19
N TRP A 650 2.02 -31.67 -10.92
CA TRP A 650 0.74 -30.95 -10.87
C TRP A 650 -0.36 -31.69 -11.65
N ASP A 651 -1.53 -31.85 -11.03
CA ASP A 651 -2.71 -32.55 -11.58
C ASP A 651 -3.50 -31.64 -12.54
N PHE A 652 -3.38 -31.88 -13.85
CA PHE A 652 -4.04 -31.12 -14.91
C PHE A 652 -5.22 -31.90 -15.50
N ASP A 653 -6.25 -31.18 -15.94
CA ASP A 653 -7.44 -31.76 -16.59
C ASP A 653 -7.07 -32.70 -17.76
N GLY A 654 -7.61 -33.92 -17.71
CA GLY A 654 -7.39 -34.97 -18.70
C GLY A 654 -6.08 -35.73 -18.54
N GLU A 655 -5.31 -35.45 -17.49
CA GLU A 655 -4.10 -36.17 -17.10
C GLU A 655 -4.43 -37.31 -16.10
N THR A 656 -3.64 -38.38 -16.06
CA THR A 656 -3.88 -39.51 -15.13
C THR A 656 -2.62 -40.04 -14.43
N THR A 657 -1.45 -39.45 -14.68
CA THR A 657 -0.17 -39.96 -14.16
C THR A 657 0.06 -39.48 -12.73
N ASN A 658 -0.44 -38.30 -12.36
CA ASN A 658 -0.20 -37.69 -11.05
C ASN A 658 -1.48 -37.42 -10.24
N GLY A 659 -2.65 -37.76 -10.77
CA GLY A 659 -3.92 -37.71 -10.07
C GLY A 659 -5.11 -37.99 -10.99
N THR A 660 -6.31 -37.79 -10.45
CA THR A 660 -7.57 -37.76 -11.22
C THR A 660 -8.48 -36.66 -10.68
N LYS A 661 -7.89 -35.67 -9.97
CA LYS A 661 -8.65 -34.59 -9.33
C LYS A 661 -8.76 -33.38 -10.26
N ASP A 662 -8.02 -33.35 -11.37
CA ASP A 662 -8.09 -32.35 -12.42
C ASP A 662 -8.08 -30.93 -11.82
N ILE A 663 -6.98 -30.57 -11.14
CA ILE A 663 -6.90 -29.34 -10.33
C ILE A 663 -6.65 -28.11 -11.21
N TRP A 664 -5.82 -28.27 -12.24
CA TRP A 664 -5.33 -27.22 -13.10
C TRP A 664 -5.77 -27.41 -14.55
N LYS A 665 -5.88 -26.31 -15.28
CA LYS A 665 -6.06 -26.27 -16.73
C LYS A 665 -5.18 -25.19 -17.35
N MET A 666 -4.73 -25.39 -18.57
CA MET A 666 -4.00 -24.37 -19.33
C MET A 666 -4.04 -24.66 -20.83
N ILE A 667 -3.78 -23.64 -21.64
CA ILE A 667 -3.53 -23.79 -23.08
C ILE A 667 -2.01 -23.71 -23.27
N ASP A 668 -1.39 -24.84 -23.64
CA ASP A 668 0.07 -24.96 -23.74
C ASP A 668 0.66 -23.91 -24.70
N GLY A 669 1.70 -23.22 -24.23
CA GLY A 669 2.37 -22.12 -24.92
C GLY A 669 1.59 -20.81 -24.99
N LEU A 670 0.38 -20.72 -24.42
CA LEU A 670 -0.48 -19.54 -24.47
C LEU A 670 -0.80 -18.97 -23.08
N SER A 671 -1.32 -19.81 -22.17
CA SER A 671 -1.79 -19.38 -20.84
C SER A 671 -0.88 -19.84 -19.71
N TYR A 672 -0.97 -19.15 -18.57
CA TYR A 672 -0.50 -19.70 -17.30
C TYR A 672 -1.46 -20.81 -16.82
N PRO A 673 -1.04 -21.69 -15.89
CA PRO A 673 -1.96 -22.60 -15.20
C PRO A 673 -3.12 -21.82 -14.57
N SER A 674 -4.33 -22.31 -14.69
CA SER A 674 -5.51 -21.74 -14.05
C SER A 674 -6.23 -22.85 -13.30
N LEU A 675 -6.86 -22.53 -12.18
CA LEU A 675 -7.64 -23.53 -11.44
C LEU A 675 -8.81 -24.00 -12.29
N GLU A 676 -9.12 -25.29 -12.23
CA GLU A 676 -10.17 -25.93 -13.03
C GLU A 676 -11.51 -25.20 -12.86
N TRP A 677 -11.88 -24.87 -11.62
CA TRP A 677 -13.16 -24.22 -11.33
C TRP A 677 -13.26 -22.77 -11.83
N SER A 678 -12.14 -22.12 -12.17
CA SER A 678 -12.13 -20.72 -12.68
C SER A 678 -12.53 -20.66 -14.17
N SER A 679 -12.94 -19.49 -14.69
CA SER A 679 -13.30 -19.34 -16.11
C SER A 679 -12.81 -18.01 -16.65
N SER A 680 -12.11 -18.03 -17.77
CA SER A 680 -11.53 -16.83 -18.36
C SER A 680 -11.34 -16.95 -19.87
N ILE A 681 -11.29 -15.77 -20.51
CA ILE A 681 -10.81 -15.58 -21.87
C ILE A 681 -9.28 -15.37 -21.77
N VAL A 682 -8.51 -16.05 -22.63
CA VAL A 682 -7.05 -15.88 -22.70
C VAL A 682 -6.67 -15.17 -23.99
N LEU A 683 -5.75 -14.21 -23.91
CA LEU A 683 -5.15 -13.54 -25.06
C LEU A 683 -3.65 -13.84 -25.10
N SER A 684 -3.06 -13.98 -26.30
CA SER A 684 -1.60 -14.12 -26.45
C SER A 684 -0.86 -12.85 -26.03
N ASP A 685 -1.45 -11.69 -26.33
CA ASP A 685 -0.86 -10.37 -26.13
C ASP A 685 -1.95 -9.37 -25.76
N GLU A 686 -1.71 -8.57 -24.72
CA GLU A 686 -2.65 -7.54 -24.25
C GLU A 686 -2.20 -6.11 -24.63
N ASN A 687 -0.96 -5.94 -25.12
CA ASN A 687 -0.44 -4.65 -25.58
C ASN A 687 0.45 -4.83 -26.82
N LEU A 688 0.03 -4.27 -27.96
CA LEU A 688 0.75 -4.31 -29.22
C LEU A 688 1.26 -2.91 -29.55
N GLN A 689 2.52 -2.80 -29.97
CA GLN A 689 3.14 -1.53 -30.35
C GLN A 689 3.68 -1.60 -31.78
N PHE A 690 3.29 -0.62 -32.60
CA PHE A 690 3.68 -0.51 -34.00
C PHE A 690 4.25 0.87 -34.30
N THR A 691 5.23 0.95 -35.20
CA THR A 691 5.78 2.21 -35.70
C THR A 691 5.96 2.13 -37.20
N PHE A 692 5.32 3.03 -37.95
CA PHE A 692 5.39 3.11 -39.41
C PHE A 692 5.67 4.54 -39.87
N PHE A 693 6.07 4.70 -41.13
CA PHE A 693 6.22 6.02 -41.76
C PHE A 693 4.90 6.48 -42.38
N GLU A 694 4.65 7.79 -42.40
CA GLU A 694 3.51 8.36 -43.15
C GLU A 694 3.62 7.97 -44.63
N ALA A 695 2.48 7.61 -45.24
CA ALA A 695 2.38 7.08 -46.60
C ALA A 695 3.09 5.73 -46.83
N ASP A 696 3.35 4.96 -45.77
CA ASP A 696 3.60 3.54 -45.90
C ASP A 696 2.44 2.86 -46.64
N THR A 697 2.77 2.05 -47.64
CA THR A 697 1.80 1.39 -48.54
C THR A 697 1.74 -0.11 -48.30
N GLU A 698 2.58 -0.63 -47.42
CA GLU A 698 2.59 -2.04 -47.06
C GLU A 698 1.45 -2.36 -46.09
N VAL A 699 0.79 -3.50 -46.33
CA VAL A 699 -0.23 -4.02 -45.42
C VAL A 699 0.49 -4.74 -44.30
N HIS A 700 0.38 -4.20 -43.09
CA HIS A 700 0.99 -4.80 -41.90
C HIS A 700 -0.01 -5.69 -41.19
N SER A 701 0.44 -6.87 -40.78
CA SER A 701 -0.41 -7.78 -40.01
C SER A 701 0.34 -8.43 -38.86
N GLN A 702 -0.37 -8.67 -37.77
CA GLN A 702 0.12 -9.33 -36.57
C GLN A 702 -0.89 -10.39 -36.15
N SER A 703 -0.40 -11.61 -35.91
CA SER A 703 -1.21 -12.68 -35.34
C SER A 703 -1.31 -12.51 -33.83
N ILE A 704 -2.52 -12.64 -33.30
CA ILE A 704 -2.80 -12.89 -31.87
C ILE A 704 -3.53 -14.21 -31.73
N ARG A 705 -3.57 -14.78 -30.52
CA ARG A 705 -4.43 -15.95 -30.21
C ARG A 705 -5.45 -15.62 -29.14
N ILE A 706 -6.66 -16.11 -29.33
CA ILE A 706 -7.74 -16.09 -28.35
C ILE A 706 -7.98 -17.52 -27.88
N GLY A 707 -8.00 -17.73 -26.57
CA GLY A 707 -8.15 -19.05 -25.96
C GLY A 707 -9.37 -19.13 -25.02
N ASN A 708 -9.94 -20.34 -24.91
CA ASN A 708 -11.06 -20.63 -24.02
C ASN A 708 -10.62 -21.48 -22.82
N LEU A 709 -10.60 -20.90 -21.61
CA LEU A 709 -10.42 -21.61 -20.34
C LEU A 709 -11.71 -21.65 -19.50
N SER A 710 -12.88 -21.56 -20.12
CA SER A 710 -14.16 -21.71 -19.41
C SER A 710 -14.58 -23.18 -19.27
N HIS A 711 -15.78 -23.42 -18.74
CA HIS A 711 -16.37 -24.75 -18.53
C HIS A 711 -17.22 -25.25 -19.70
N ALA A 712 -17.36 -24.44 -20.75
CA ALA A 712 -18.23 -24.73 -21.88
C ALA A 712 -17.63 -24.20 -23.19
N GLN A 713 -18.25 -24.57 -24.30
CA GLN A 713 -17.94 -23.94 -25.58
C GLN A 713 -18.19 -22.42 -25.49
N MET A 714 -17.22 -21.63 -25.94
CA MET A 714 -17.23 -20.18 -25.86
C MET A 714 -17.49 -19.58 -27.24
N GLU A 715 -18.61 -18.88 -27.38
CA GLU A 715 -18.88 -17.99 -28.51
C GLU A 715 -18.27 -16.62 -28.20
N TRP A 716 -17.25 -16.24 -28.94
CA TRP A 716 -16.50 -15.01 -28.69
C TRP A 716 -16.68 -14.00 -29.81
N THR A 717 -16.58 -12.73 -29.47
CA THR A 717 -16.60 -11.60 -30.42
C THR A 717 -15.53 -10.60 -30.05
N LEU A 718 -14.74 -10.16 -31.02
CA LEU A 718 -13.77 -9.09 -30.89
C LEU A 718 -14.41 -7.79 -31.37
N ASN A 719 -14.63 -6.88 -30.42
CA ASN A 719 -15.23 -5.58 -30.64
C ASN A 719 -14.13 -4.53 -30.85
N LEU A 720 -14.19 -3.87 -32.01
CA LEU A 720 -13.33 -2.74 -32.37
C LEU A 720 -14.09 -1.42 -32.16
N PRO A 721 -13.51 -0.43 -31.45
CA PRO A 721 -14.06 0.91 -31.36
C PRO A 721 -14.20 1.58 -32.74
N ALA A 722 -15.24 2.40 -32.92
CA ALA A 722 -15.54 3.05 -34.21
C ALA A 722 -14.50 4.09 -34.63
N ASP A 723 -13.72 4.61 -33.68
CA ASP A 723 -12.61 5.56 -33.84
C ASP A 723 -11.29 4.89 -34.27
N CYS A 724 -11.29 3.56 -34.44
CA CYS A 724 -10.15 2.79 -34.95
C CYS A 724 -10.38 2.19 -36.35
N PRO A 725 -10.78 2.97 -37.38
CA PRO A 725 -11.05 2.42 -38.73
C PRO A 725 -9.80 1.86 -39.43
N TRP A 726 -8.62 2.07 -38.84
CA TRP A 726 -7.30 1.64 -39.34
C TRP A 726 -6.89 0.24 -38.82
N ILE A 727 -7.72 -0.44 -38.03
CA ILE A 727 -7.49 -1.83 -37.62
C ILE A 727 -8.65 -2.71 -38.11
N PHE A 728 -8.30 -3.86 -38.68
CA PHE A 728 -9.24 -4.92 -39.02
C PHE A 728 -8.81 -6.23 -38.36
N ALA A 729 -9.76 -7.03 -37.92
CA ALA A 729 -9.48 -8.35 -37.35
C ALA A 729 -10.21 -9.45 -38.13
N ASN A 730 -9.51 -10.53 -38.42
CA ASN A 730 -10.11 -11.69 -39.08
C ASN A 730 -9.58 -13.02 -38.46
N PRO A 731 -10.47 -13.88 -37.93
CA PRO A 731 -11.90 -13.64 -37.72
C PRO A 731 -12.18 -12.58 -36.63
N SER A 732 -13.33 -11.91 -36.69
CA SER A 732 -13.78 -10.99 -35.62
C SER A 732 -14.70 -11.65 -34.59
N GLY A 733 -14.94 -12.96 -34.73
CA GLY A 733 -15.71 -13.78 -33.80
C GLY A 733 -15.65 -15.25 -34.22
N GLY A 734 -15.92 -16.14 -33.28
CA GLY A 734 -15.77 -17.57 -33.48
C GLY A 734 -16.30 -18.38 -32.30
N SER A 735 -16.07 -19.69 -32.38
CA SER A 735 -16.51 -20.66 -31.37
C SER A 735 -15.35 -21.57 -31.00
N LEU A 736 -15.04 -21.66 -29.71
CA LEU A 736 -13.90 -22.41 -29.17
C LEU A 736 -14.36 -23.43 -28.12
N ASN A 737 -13.94 -24.69 -28.22
CA ASN A 737 -14.12 -25.64 -27.13
C ASN A 737 -13.15 -25.33 -25.97
N VAL A 738 -13.39 -25.94 -24.81
CA VAL A 738 -12.52 -25.79 -23.63
C VAL A 738 -11.10 -26.26 -23.95
N GLY A 739 -10.11 -25.44 -23.60
CA GLY A 739 -8.69 -25.71 -23.86
C GLY A 739 -8.22 -25.39 -25.29
N GLU A 740 -9.14 -24.99 -26.19
CA GLU A 740 -8.78 -24.59 -27.55
C GLU A 740 -8.43 -23.10 -27.64
N SER A 741 -7.72 -22.77 -28.71
CA SER A 741 -7.42 -21.39 -29.08
C SER A 741 -7.51 -21.21 -30.59
N GLU A 742 -7.85 -20.01 -31.02
CA GLU A 742 -7.92 -19.61 -32.42
C GLU A 742 -6.94 -18.45 -32.68
N GLU A 743 -6.31 -18.47 -33.85
CA GLU A 743 -5.47 -17.38 -34.32
C GLU A 743 -6.34 -16.31 -34.98
N VAL A 744 -6.15 -15.05 -34.58
CA VAL A 744 -6.78 -13.88 -35.16
C VAL A 744 -5.71 -13.00 -35.79
N ILE A 745 -5.87 -12.70 -37.08
CA ILE A 745 -4.95 -11.83 -37.81
C ILE A 745 -5.48 -10.40 -37.68
N LEU A 746 -4.71 -9.55 -36.99
CA LEU A 746 -4.92 -8.12 -36.97
C LEU A 746 -4.22 -7.52 -38.17
N THR A 747 -4.95 -6.79 -39.01
CA THR A 747 -4.43 -6.07 -40.18
C THR A 747 -4.53 -4.58 -39.90
N LEU A 748 -3.41 -3.86 -40.01
CA LEU A 748 -3.34 -2.42 -39.84
C LEU A 748 -3.36 -1.74 -41.22
N ASP A 749 -4.38 -0.93 -41.46
CA ASP A 749 -4.46 -0.05 -42.63
C ASP A 749 -4.03 1.36 -42.24
N THR A 750 -2.76 1.65 -42.49
CA THR A 750 -2.15 2.94 -42.17
C THR A 750 -2.35 3.98 -43.28
N TRP A 751 -3.05 3.62 -44.37
CA TRP A 751 -3.19 4.47 -45.53
C TRP A 751 -3.95 5.77 -45.19
N GLY A 752 -3.30 6.91 -45.44
CA GLY A 752 -3.89 8.23 -45.21
C GLY A 752 -3.80 8.73 -43.76
N LEU A 753 -3.26 7.94 -42.83
CA LEU A 753 -2.94 8.42 -41.48
C LEU A 753 -1.79 9.45 -41.53
N LYS A 754 -1.92 10.52 -40.75
CA LYS A 754 -0.90 11.57 -40.62
C LYS A 754 0.08 11.27 -39.51
N GLY A 755 1.27 11.87 -39.57
CA GLY A 755 2.24 11.81 -38.48
C GLY A 755 1.60 12.08 -37.10
N GLY A 756 1.74 11.15 -36.16
CA GLY A 756 1.04 11.20 -34.87
C GLY A 756 1.01 9.86 -34.13
N LYS A 757 0.48 9.88 -32.91
CA LYS A 757 0.23 8.68 -32.10
C LYS A 757 -1.25 8.34 -32.11
N TYR A 758 -1.55 7.08 -32.37
CA TYR A 758 -2.88 6.49 -32.40
C TYR A 758 -2.92 5.37 -31.37
N SER A 759 -4.04 5.22 -30.67
CA SER A 759 -4.24 4.17 -29.69
C SER A 759 -5.65 3.61 -29.85
N CYS A 760 -5.79 2.30 -29.71
CA CYS A 760 -7.06 1.61 -29.82
C CYS A 760 -7.17 0.51 -28.77
N ASP A 761 -8.24 0.54 -27.97
CA ASP A 761 -8.53 -0.52 -27.00
C ASP A 761 -9.62 -1.43 -27.58
N MET A 762 -9.22 -2.63 -27.99
CA MET A 762 -10.12 -3.65 -28.54
C MET A 762 -10.56 -4.58 -27.42
N THR A 763 -11.80 -5.10 -27.48
CA THR A 763 -12.35 -5.93 -26.41
C THR A 763 -12.86 -7.26 -26.95
N VAL A 764 -12.35 -8.36 -26.41
CA VAL A 764 -12.91 -9.70 -26.63
C VAL A 764 -13.96 -9.96 -25.56
N SER A 765 -15.17 -10.25 -26.01
CA SER A 765 -16.31 -10.55 -25.15
C SER A 765 -16.88 -11.92 -25.49
N ALA A 766 -17.30 -12.65 -24.46
CA ALA A 766 -18.07 -13.87 -24.59
C ALA A 766 -19.21 -13.86 -23.55
N PRO A 767 -20.42 -14.34 -23.88
CA PRO A 767 -21.55 -14.34 -22.95
C PRO A 767 -21.22 -15.08 -21.65
N GLY A 768 -21.45 -14.44 -20.51
CA GLY A 768 -21.23 -15.04 -19.19
C GLY A 768 -19.78 -15.05 -18.71
N LEU A 769 -18.84 -14.46 -19.46
CA LEU A 769 -17.44 -14.29 -19.06
C LEU A 769 -17.08 -12.81 -18.94
N GLU A 770 -16.10 -12.52 -18.09
CA GLU A 770 -15.50 -11.19 -18.02
C GLU A 770 -14.77 -10.89 -19.34
N SER A 771 -15.02 -9.71 -19.90
CA SER A 771 -14.42 -9.31 -21.17
C SER A 771 -12.95 -8.98 -20.99
N LYS A 772 -12.11 -9.33 -21.97
CA LYS A 772 -10.69 -9.03 -21.99
C LYS A 772 -10.38 -7.93 -22.99
N SER A 773 -9.68 -6.90 -22.53
CA SER A 773 -9.25 -5.78 -23.38
C SER A 773 -7.79 -5.93 -23.79
N MET A 774 -7.48 -5.43 -24.98
CA MET A 774 -6.12 -5.34 -25.50
C MET A 774 -5.90 -3.97 -26.14
N SER A 775 -4.72 -3.38 -25.90
CA SER A 775 -4.38 -2.06 -26.41
C SER A 775 -3.45 -2.16 -27.62
N VAL A 776 -3.77 -1.46 -28.70
CA VAL A 776 -2.95 -1.34 -29.91
C VAL A 776 -2.48 0.09 -30.04
N ASN A 777 -1.18 0.29 -29.88
CA ASN A 777 -0.54 1.60 -29.93
C ASN A 777 0.25 1.72 -31.24
N LEU A 778 -0.12 2.69 -32.07
CA LEU A 778 0.47 2.93 -33.39
C LEU A 778 1.11 4.32 -33.44
N SER A 779 2.38 4.38 -33.81
CA SER A 779 3.10 5.63 -34.08
C SER A 779 3.35 5.80 -35.58
N ILE A 780 2.79 6.84 -36.19
CA ILE A 780 3.09 7.22 -37.57
C ILE A 780 4.12 8.34 -37.56
N ILE A 781 5.28 8.11 -38.19
CA ILE A 781 6.36 9.08 -38.33
C ILE A 781 6.06 9.95 -39.56
N GLY A 782 5.70 11.22 -39.34
CA GLY A 782 5.51 12.22 -40.40
C GLY A 782 6.84 12.69 -41.03
N PRO A 783 6.82 13.72 -41.89
CA PRO A 783 8.02 14.20 -42.55
C PRO A 783 9.02 14.82 -41.55
N ILE A 784 10.30 14.52 -41.75
CA ILE A 784 11.39 15.04 -40.91
C ILE A 784 12.51 15.48 -41.85
N GLY A 785 12.76 16.78 -41.88
CA GLY A 785 13.90 17.35 -42.61
C GLY A 785 15.18 17.26 -41.78
N ARG A 786 16.25 16.82 -42.43
CA ARG A 786 17.63 16.88 -41.91
C ARG A 786 18.53 17.56 -42.93
N THR A 787 19.52 18.30 -42.43
CA THR A 787 20.51 19.02 -43.24
C THR A 787 21.93 18.54 -42.97
N GLU A 788 22.76 18.47 -44.01
CA GLU A 788 24.20 18.19 -43.87
C GLU A 788 25.00 18.97 -44.93
N PRO A 789 26.04 19.74 -44.56
CA PRO A 789 26.49 20.04 -43.20
C PRO A 789 25.53 20.99 -42.46
N THR A 790 25.68 21.05 -41.13
CA THR A 790 24.87 21.88 -40.21
C THR A 790 25.43 23.30 -40.02
N GLU A 791 26.57 23.62 -40.63
CA GLU A 791 27.15 24.97 -40.72
C GLU A 791 27.94 25.15 -42.00
N PHE A 792 28.14 26.40 -42.42
CA PHE A 792 29.04 26.77 -43.52
C PHE A 792 30.03 27.84 -43.08
N ILE A 793 31.29 27.63 -43.47
CA ILE A 793 32.37 28.59 -43.25
C ILE A 793 33.05 28.87 -44.59
N PHE A 794 32.75 30.02 -45.17
CA PHE A 794 33.41 30.57 -46.35
C PHE A 794 34.65 31.36 -45.92
N ARG A 795 35.75 31.16 -46.64
CA ARG A 795 37.01 31.88 -46.37
C ARG A 795 37.59 32.37 -47.68
N GLY A 796 37.97 33.64 -47.71
CA GLY A 796 38.71 34.22 -48.82
C GLY A 796 39.74 35.25 -48.34
N SER A 797 40.79 35.44 -49.14
CA SER A 797 41.76 36.51 -48.92
C SER A 797 42.14 37.19 -50.22
N MET A 798 42.25 38.52 -50.17
CA MET A 798 42.50 39.33 -51.36
C MET A 798 43.97 39.27 -51.81
N GLU A 799 44.94 39.30 -50.89
CA GLU A 799 46.37 39.30 -51.27
C GLU A 799 46.88 37.90 -51.67
N ASP A 800 46.22 36.82 -51.24
CA ASP A 800 46.58 35.45 -51.62
C ASP A 800 45.79 34.95 -52.86
N GLU A 801 44.99 35.81 -53.52
CA GLU A 801 44.11 35.49 -54.66
C GLU A 801 43.15 34.30 -54.42
N LYS A 802 42.74 34.06 -53.17
CA LYS A 802 41.86 32.95 -52.81
C LYS A 802 40.43 33.43 -52.60
N TRP A 803 39.56 33.15 -53.56
CA TRP A 803 38.12 33.39 -53.45
C TRP A 803 37.41 32.23 -52.71
N PRO A 804 36.30 32.49 -51.99
CA PRO A 804 35.56 31.41 -51.35
C PRO A 804 34.97 30.43 -52.39
N GLU A 805 35.31 29.15 -52.26
CA GLU A 805 34.75 28.10 -53.12
C GLU A 805 33.28 27.82 -52.77
N PRO A 806 32.43 27.51 -53.76
CA PRO A 806 31.06 27.05 -53.51
C PRO A 806 31.03 25.82 -52.62
N GLN A 807 30.09 25.78 -51.67
CA GLN A 807 29.85 24.65 -50.77
C GLN A 807 28.47 24.06 -51.00
N THR A 808 28.26 22.79 -50.62
CA THR A 808 27.02 22.07 -50.87
C THR A 808 26.32 21.72 -49.56
N LEU A 809 25.03 22.02 -49.49
CA LEU A 809 24.09 21.59 -48.45
C LEU A 809 23.21 20.48 -49.00
N THR A 810 23.05 19.39 -48.27
CA THR A 810 22.05 18.36 -48.57
C THR A 810 20.88 18.52 -47.61
N ILE A 811 19.66 18.56 -48.12
CA ILE A 811 18.44 18.35 -47.34
C ILE A 811 17.96 16.93 -47.61
N HIS A 812 17.70 16.15 -46.56
CA HIS A 812 17.22 14.78 -46.62
C HIS A 812 15.91 14.66 -45.84
N ASN A 813 14.89 14.06 -46.44
CA ASN A 813 13.69 13.66 -45.70
C ASN A 813 13.91 12.30 -45.04
N ILE A 814 14.28 12.31 -43.77
CA ILE A 814 14.49 11.10 -42.96
C ILE A 814 13.18 10.58 -42.31
N GLY A 815 12.07 11.31 -42.48
CA GLY A 815 10.74 10.94 -41.99
C GLY A 815 9.86 10.33 -43.07
N GLY A 816 8.57 10.14 -42.77
CA GLY A 816 7.57 9.65 -43.72
C GLY A 816 6.93 10.75 -44.56
N GLY A 817 6.14 10.38 -45.56
CA GLY A 817 5.40 11.33 -46.39
C GLY A 817 6.28 12.28 -47.21
N SER A 818 5.68 13.39 -47.65
CA SER A 818 6.32 14.37 -48.53
C SER A 818 6.76 15.61 -47.74
N LEU A 819 8.05 15.89 -47.75
CA LEU A 819 8.67 17.07 -47.13
C LEU A 819 8.78 18.21 -48.14
N ALA A 820 7.89 19.20 -48.06
CA ALA A 820 8.07 20.46 -48.77
C ALA A 820 9.06 21.36 -48.02
N TRP A 821 10.01 21.96 -48.72
CA TRP A 821 11.02 22.82 -48.11
C TRP A 821 11.27 24.10 -48.91
N SER A 822 11.59 25.19 -48.23
CA SER A 822 11.94 26.48 -48.83
C SER A 822 12.96 27.25 -48.00
N ILE A 823 13.95 27.86 -48.64
CA ILE A 823 14.87 28.82 -48.01
C ILE A 823 14.20 30.20 -47.98
N ASP A 824 14.30 30.89 -46.85
CA ASP A 824 13.74 32.22 -46.64
C ASP A 824 14.34 33.28 -47.59
N SER A 825 13.61 34.38 -47.82
CA SER A 825 14.06 35.43 -48.75
C SER A 825 15.16 36.32 -48.20
N ASP A 826 15.34 36.37 -46.88
CA ASP A 826 16.29 37.23 -46.16
C ASP A 826 17.72 36.66 -46.14
N ILE A 827 18.28 36.40 -47.33
CA ILE A 827 19.65 35.92 -47.52
C ILE A 827 20.57 37.14 -47.71
N PRO A 828 21.75 37.20 -47.05
CA PRO A 828 22.64 38.33 -47.17
C PRO A 828 23.15 38.49 -48.60
N SER A 829 23.40 39.74 -49.02
CA SER A 829 23.76 40.07 -50.41
C SER A 829 25.04 39.39 -50.92
N TRP A 830 25.91 38.94 -50.01
CA TRP A 830 27.14 38.23 -50.31
C TRP A 830 26.95 36.72 -50.46
N LEU A 831 25.76 36.15 -50.19
CA LEU A 831 25.50 34.72 -50.29
C LEU A 831 24.42 34.44 -51.34
N THR A 832 24.73 33.55 -52.28
CA THR A 832 23.76 33.04 -53.26
C THR A 832 23.51 31.57 -53.05
N VAL A 833 22.25 31.14 -53.21
CA VAL A 833 21.81 29.75 -52.99
C VAL A 833 20.97 29.26 -54.17
N SER A 834 21.16 28.00 -54.57
CA SER A 834 20.36 27.37 -55.61
C SER A 834 20.31 25.84 -55.45
N PRO A 835 19.13 25.18 -55.49
CA PRO A 835 17.79 25.76 -55.59
C PRO A 835 17.30 26.35 -54.25
N LYS A 836 16.25 27.21 -54.30
CA LYS A 836 15.65 27.86 -53.11
C LYS A 836 14.46 27.11 -52.51
N THR A 837 13.86 26.19 -53.25
CA THR A 837 12.68 25.43 -52.83
C THR A 837 12.76 24.01 -53.39
N GLY A 838 12.11 23.07 -52.73
CA GLY A 838 11.99 21.71 -53.22
C GLY A 838 10.90 20.91 -52.50
N THR A 839 10.74 19.67 -52.93
CA THR A 839 9.85 18.70 -52.29
C THR A 839 10.53 17.34 -52.35
N LEU A 840 10.62 16.67 -51.21
CA LEU A 840 11.33 15.41 -51.03
C LEU A 840 10.35 14.34 -50.55
N GLN A 841 10.29 13.21 -51.24
CA GLN A 841 9.61 12.01 -50.74
C GLN A 841 10.42 11.35 -49.61
N HIS A 842 9.87 10.32 -48.97
CA HIS A 842 10.58 9.53 -47.97
C HIS A 842 11.94 9.04 -48.52
N ASP A 843 12.99 9.23 -47.72
CA ASP A 843 14.38 8.89 -48.01
C ASP A 843 15.00 9.64 -49.22
N GLU A 844 14.31 10.64 -49.76
CA GLU A 844 14.83 11.46 -50.84
C GLU A 844 15.69 12.60 -50.30
N LEU A 845 16.80 12.88 -50.99
CA LEU A 845 17.70 13.98 -50.69
C LEU A 845 17.83 14.93 -51.87
N GLN A 846 18.09 16.20 -51.58
CA GLN A 846 18.38 17.22 -52.58
C GLN A 846 19.57 18.07 -52.15
N THR A 847 20.49 18.26 -53.08
CA THR A 847 21.67 19.12 -52.89
C THR A 847 21.38 20.56 -53.31
N ILE A 848 21.85 21.49 -52.50
CA ILE A 848 21.76 22.94 -52.64
C ILE A 848 23.18 23.49 -52.66
N THR A 849 23.49 24.30 -53.66
CA THR A 849 24.79 24.97 -53.77
C THR A 849 24.72 26.35 -53.13
N LEU A 850 25.66 26.64 -52.22
CA LEU A 850 25.88 27.92 -51.58
C LEU A 850 27.16 28.54 -52.16
N THR A 851 27.09 29.77 -52.67
CA THR A 851 28.25 30.49 -53.22
C THR A 851 28.36 31.86 -52.55
N ALA A 852 29.51 32.15 -51.95
CA ALA A 852 29.79 33.42 -51.28
C ALA A 852 30.63 34.35 -52.19
N ASP A 853 30.19 35.60 -52.33
CA ASP A 853 30.86 36.66 -53.08
C ASP A 853 31.22 37.84 -52.15
N PRO A 854 32.49 37.96 -51.72
CA PRO A 854 32.95 39.04 -50.86
C PRO A 854 33.34 40.32 -51.63
N SER A 855 33.15 40.41 -52.95
CA SER A 855 33.75 41.46 -53.80
C SER A 855 33.40 42.90 -53.41
N GLU A 856 32.22 43.11 -52.81
CA GLU A 856 31.73 44.42 -52.35
C GLU A 856 31.82 44.61 -50.81
N LEU A 857 32.41 43.65 -50.09
CA LEU A 857 32.54 43.69 -48.65
C LEU A 857 33.88 44.29 -48.19
N ALA A 858 33.84 44.99 -47.05
CA ALA A 858 35.06 45.36 -46.34
C ALA A 858 35.73 44.09 -45.77
N PHE A 859 37.05 44.14 -45.51
CA PHE A 859 37.70 43.05 -44.79
C PHE A 859 37.09 42.92 -43.39
N GLY A 860 36.67 41.72 -43.04
CA GLY A 860 35.94 41.44 -41.82
C GLY A 860 35.33 40.06 -41.81
N PHE A 861 34.59 39.78 -40.74
CA PHE A 861 33.85 38.55 -40.56
C PHE A 861 32.35 38.85 -40.63
N TYR A 862 31.64 38.09 -41.46
CA TYR A 862 30.23 38.25 -41.72
C TYR A 862 29.50 36.96 -41.33
N GLN A 863 28.39 37.09 -40.62
CA GLN A 863 27.54 35.96 -40.24
C GLN A 863 26.10 36.22 -40.66
N SER A 864 25.41 35.15 -41.03
CA SER A 864 23.97 35.15 -41.28
C SER A 864 23.42 33.73 -41.11
N ASP A 865 22.13 33.65 -40.83
CA ASP A 865 21.40 32.39 -40.69
C ASP A 865 20.68 32.04 -41.99
N LEU A 866 20.99 30.88 -42.56
CA LEU A 866 20.22 30.31 -43.65
C LEU A 866 19.01 29.57 -43.06
N VAL A 867 17.84 30.20 -43.12
CA VAL A 867 16.60 29.65 -42.59
C VAL A 867 15.89 28.80 -43.66
N ILE A 868 15.74 27.51 -43.39
CA ILE A 868 14.98 26.57 -44.21
C ILE A 868 13.67 26.24 -43.50
N ARG A 869 12.55 26.56 -44.14
CA ARG A 869 11.20 26.26 -43.65
C ARG A 869 10.75 24.93 -44.22
N THR A 870 10.23 24.04 -43.38
CA THR A 870 9.60 22.78 -43.80
C THR A 870 8.18 22.66 -43.22
N PRO A 871 7.18 23.27 -43.88
CA PRO A 871 5.82 23.31 -43.34
C PRO A 871 5.24 21.91 -43.17
N GLY A 872 4.73 21.60 -41.97
CA GLY A 872 4.08 20.32 -41.67
C GLY A 872 5.02 19.17 -41.30
N ALA A 873 6.34 19.39 -41.28
CA ALA A 873 7.30 18.45 -40.73
C ALA A 873 7.51 18.67 -39.22
N ALA A 874 8.03 17.65 -38.53
CA ALA A 874 8.42 17.79 -37.13
C ALA A 874 9.47 18.91 -36.94
N SER A 875 10.39 19.04 -37.90
CA SER A 875 11.42 20.09 -37.95
C SER A 875 10.95 21.34 -38.71
N ALA A 876 9.87 21.98 -38.27
CA ALA A 876 9.18 23.04 -39.02
C ALA A 876 10.09 24.18 -39.54
N THR A 877 11.21 24.46 -38.86
CA THR A 877 12.26 25.37 -39.30
C THR A 877 13.64 24.81 -38.95
N MET A 878 14.57 24.80 -39.91
CA MET A 878 15.97 24.45 -39.73
C MET A 878 16.81 25.71 -39.97
N ILE A 879 17.75 25.99 -39.06
CA ILE A 879 18.61 27.18 -39.12
C ILE A 879 20.05 26.71 -39.31
N ILE A 880 20.68 27.14 -40.40
CA ILE A 880 22.07 26.79 -40.71
C ILE A 880 22.92 28.07 -40.62
N PRO A 881 23.81 28.19 -39.63
CA PRO A 881 24.74 29.30 -39.55
C PRO A 881 25.67 29.31 -40.76
N VAL A 882 25.77 30.45 -41.43
CA VAL A 882 26.71 30.69 -42.53
C VAL A 882 27.61 31.85 -42.18
N SER A 883 28.92 31.61 -42.24
CA SER A 883 29.93 32.63 -41.97
C SER A 883 30.85 32.84 -43.17
N LEU A 884 31.31 34.08 -43.35
CA LEU A 884 32.27 34.49 -44.35
C LEU A 884 33.39 35.29 -43.67
N GLY A 885 34.60 34.73 -43.66
CA GLY A 885 35.82 35.45 -43.30
C GLY A 885 36.50 36.01 -44.54
N TRP A 886 36.57 37.34 -44.64
CA TRP A 886 37.23 38.05 -45.73
C TRP A 886 38.39 38.90 -45.18
N SER A 887 39.64 38.53 -45.49
CA SER A 887 40.82 39.20 -44.93
C SER A 887 41.81 39.66 -46.00
N SER A 888 42.77 40.51 -45.60
CA SER A 888 43.91 40.84 -46.46
C SER A 888 44.86 39.65 -46.63
N ARG A 889 45.12 38.86 -45.56
CA ARG A 889 46.01 37.68 -45.53
C ARG A 889 45.44 36.55 -44.67
N GLN A 890 45.60 35.29 -45.08
CA GLN A 890 44.83 34.17 -44.50
C GLN A 890 45.45 33.49 -43.25
N GLU A 891 46.78 33.38 -43.13
CA GLU A 891 47.42 32.49 -42.12
C GLU A 891 48.68 33.10 -41.47
N ILE A 892 48.83 32.92 -40.15
CA ILE A 892 50.03 33.22 -39.35
C ILE A 892 50.51 31.93 -38.67
N MET A 893 51.76 31.53 -38.82
CA MET A 893 52.29 30.26 -38.29
C MET A 893 53.20 30.45 -37.07
N ILE A 894 53.01 29.67 -36.01
CA ILE A 894 53.78 29.72 -34.76
C ILE A 894 54.61 28.43 -34.61
N PRO A 895 55.91 28.52 -34.27
CA PRO A 895 56.66 29.73 -33.90
C PRO A 895 57.33 30.47 -35.08
N ARG A 896 57.04 30.10 -36.33
CA ARG A 896 57.75 30.60 -37.53
C ARG A 896 57.67 32.12 -37.69
N ASP A 897 56.46 32.65 -37.60
CA ASP A 897 56.13 34.05 -37.91
C ASP A 897 56.12 34.91 -36.63
N TYR A 898 55.78 34.33 -35.48
CA TYR A 898 55.85 34.97 -34.16
C TYR A 898 56.32 33.97 -33.09
N PRO A 899 57.07 34.43 -32.07
CA PRO A 899 57.66 33.54 -31.06
C PRO A 899 56.64 32.95 -30.07
N THR A 900 55.47 33.58 -29.88
CA THR A 900 54.43 33.13 -28.94
C THR A 900 53.03 33.30 -29.51
N ILE A 901 52.07 32.57 -28.95
CA ILE A 901 50.65 32.65 -29.37
C ILE A 901 50.09 34.07 -29.13
N GLN A 902 50.38 34.70 -27.97
CA GLN A 902 49.90 36.05 -27.65
C GLN A 902 50.42 37.09 -28.64
N THR A 903 51.71 37.05 -28.99
CA THR A 903 52.29 38.03 -29.95
C THR A 903 51.69 37.89 -31.35
N ALA A 904 51.29 36.67 -31.72
CA ALA A 904 50.54 36.42 -32.95
C ALA A 904 49.11 36.94 -32.89
N VAL A 905 48.41 36.72 -31.77
CA VAL A 905 47.04 37.23 -31.53
C VAL A 905 47.02 38.77 -31.57
N ASP A 906 48.02 39.42 -30.96
CA ASP A 906 48.13 40.87 -30.93
C ASP A 906 48.31 41.43 -32.35
N ALA A 907 49.17 40.80 -33.17
CA ALA A 907 49.47 41.22 -34.54
C ALA A 907 48.42 40.82 -35.57
N ALA A 908 47.60 39.80 -35.29
CA ALA A 908 46.57 39.32 -36.20
C ALA A 908 45.45 40.37 -36.41
N ALA A 909 45.04 40.55 -37.66
CA ALA A 909 43.79 41.22 -37.99
C ALA A 909 42.59 40.31 -37.64
N PRO A 910 41.39 40.87 -37.40
CA PRO A 910 40.18 40.07 -37.20
C PRO A 910 39.95 39.06 -38.34
N GLY A 911 39.55 37.84 -38.01
CA GLY A 911 39.27 36.75 -38.96
C GLY A 911 40.47 35.92 -39.41
N VAL A 912 41.69 36.27 -38.98
CA VAL A 912 42.92 35.53 -39.34
C VAL A 912 43.00 34.17 -38.63
N THR A 913 43.61 33.19 -39.30
CA THR A 913 43.95 31.89 -38.70
C THR A 913 45.39 31.86 -38.21
N ILE A 914 45.57 31.58 -36.92
CA ILE A 914 46.86 31.34 -36.27
C ILE A 914 47.09 29.82 -36.24
N LEU A 915 48.04 29.35 -37.02
CA LEU A 915 48.45 27.94 -37.12
C LEU A 915 49.56 27.65 -36.12
N LEU A 916 49.33 26.69 -35.23
CA LEU A 916 50.31 26.20 -34.28
C LEU A 916 50.99 24.94 -34.84
N SER A 917 52.32 24.98 -34.93
CA SER A 917 53.13 23.80 -35.30
C SER A 917 53.02 22.72 -34.23
N ASP A 918 53.28 21.47 -34.62
CA ASP A 918 53.36 20.34 -33.68
C ASP A 918 54.37 20.63 -32.57
N GLY A 919 53.97 20.44 -31.31
CA GLY A 919 54.80 20.70 -30.14
C GLY A 919 54.00 20.96 -28.86
N ILE A 920 54.73 21.12 -27.76
CA ILE A 920 54.20 21.53 -26.47
C ILE A 920 54.53 23.02 -26.26
N PHE A 921 53.49 23.84 -26.20
CA PHE A 921 53.56 25.27 -25.96
C PHE A 921 53.46 25.54 -24.46
N THR A 922 54.58 26.00 -23.88
CA THR A 922 54.72 26.39 -22.47
C THR A 922 55.27 27.82 -22.36
N GLY A 923 55.35 28.34 -21.14
CA GLY A 923 55.83 29.71 -20.88
C GLY A 923 54.80 30.83 -21.11
N THR A 924 55.15 32.03 -20.61
CA THR A 924 54.34 33.26 -20.75
C THR A 924 54.09 33.60 -22.22
N GLY A 925 52.85 33.94 -22.56
CA GLY A 925 52.43 34.25 -23.93
C GLY A 925 52.02 33.04 -24.76
N ASN A 926 52.22 31.82 -24.26
CA ASN A 926 51.66 30.59 -24.81
C ASN A 926 50.55 30.00 -23.93
N ARG A 927 50.55 30.32 -22.62
CA ARG A 927 49.44 30.17 -21.69
C ARG A 927 48.91 31.54 -21.26
N GLY A 928 47.66 31.61 -20.79
CA GLY A 928 47.01 32.86 -20.39
C GLY A 928 46.74 33.80 -21.56
N VAL A 929 46.54 33.25 -22.75
CA VAL A 929 46.40 34.03 -23.98
C VAL A 929 45.05 34.74 -23.99
N THR A 930 45.06 36.06 -24.16
CA THR A 930 43.85 36.88 -24.22
C THR A 930 43.50 37.20 -25.67
N ILE A 931 42.28 36.87 -26.06
CA ILE A 931 41.71 37.07 -27.39
C ILE A 931 40.58 38.10 -27.28
N ASN A 932 40.73 39.24 -27.95
CA ASN A 932 39.79 40.35 -27.91
C ASN A 932 39.17 40.68 -29.29
N LYS A 933 39.38 39.80 -30.27
CA LYS A 933 38.93 39.96 -31.65
C LYS A 933 38.59 38.58 -32.25
N PRO A 934 37.70 38.49 -33.26
CA PRO A 934 37.43 37.23 -33.96
C PRO A 934 38.71 36.65 -34.57
N LEU A 935 39.00 35.38 -34.33
CA LEU A 935 40.14 34.67 -34.92
C LEU A 935 40.00 33.15 -34.78
N THR A 936 40.80 32.40 -35.55
CA THR A 936 40.94 30.95 -35.41
C THR A 936 42.33 30.61 -34.86
N ILE A 937 42.42 29.77 -33.84
CA ILE A 937 43.68 29.14 -33.38
C ILE A 937 43.59 27.65 -33.68
N ARG A 938 44.52 27.16 -34.51
CA ARG A 938 44.47 25.79 -35.03
C ARG A 938 45.80 25.07 -34.90
N GLY A 939 45.79 23.89 -34.29
CA GLY A 939 46.93 22.98 -34.29
C GLY A 939 47.03 22.20 -35.60
N ILE A 940 48.15 22.33 -36.33
CA ILE A 940 48.34 21.67 -37.64
C ILE A 940 48.33 20.15 -37.49
N GLY A 941 48.91 19.63 -36.40
CA GLY A 941 49.02 18.20 -36.15
C GLY A 941 47.81 17.54 -35.51
N GLY A 942 46.76 18.30 -35.18
CA GLY A 942 45.64 17.86 -34.36
C GLY A 942 45.97 17.82 -32.85
N PRO A 943 44.99 17.45 -32.01
CA PRO A 943 45.09 17.62 -30.55
C PRO A 943 46.19 16.75 -29.94
N GLU A 944 46.49 15.60 -30.52
CA GLU A 944 47.56 14.69 -30.06
C GLU A 944 48.98 15.27 -30.21
N ARG A 945 49.16 16.26 -31.08
CA ARG A 945 50.48 16.81 -31.43
C ARG A 945 50.63 18.29 -31.12
N CYS A 946 49.54 19.03 -30.93
CA CYS A 946 49.56 20.44 -30.57
C CYS A 946 49.00 20.62 -29.14
N ILE A 947 49.91 20.73 -28.17
CA ILE A 947 49.57 20.75 -26.75
C ILE A 947 49.89 22.12 -26.17
N ILE A 948 48.90 22.75 -25.54
CA ILE A 948 49.08 23.94 -24.70
C ILE A 948 49.06 23.47 -23.26
N ASP A 949 50.25 23.41 -22.66
CA ASP A 949 50.41 23.02 -21.26
C ASP A 949 50.45 24.28 -20.41
N CYS A 950 49.44 24.42 -19.55
CA CYS A 950 49.30 25.58 -18.70
C CYS A 950 50.17 25.51 -17.44
N GLU A 951 50.85 24.38 -17.22
CA GLU A 951 51.84 24.16 -16.16
C GLU A 951 51.30 24.37 -14.73
N GLY A 952 49.98 24.27 -14.52
CA GLY A 952 49.35 24.55 -13.24
C GLY A 952 49.34 26.03 -12.84
N VAL A 953 49.60 26.96 -13.78
CA VAL A 953 49.82 28.38 -13.46
C VAL A 953 48.58 29.24 -13.71
N THR A 954 47.95 29.08 -14.87
CA THR A 954 46.77 29.85 -15.28
C THR A 954 45.98 29.06 -16.33
N ARG A 955 44.95 29.62 -16.94
CA ARG A 955 44.20 28.98 -18.03
C ARG A 955 44.92 29.07 -19.37
N ALA A 956 44.49 28.31 -20.38
CA ALA A 956 45.06 28.42 -21.73
C ALA A 956 44.61 29.71 -22.41
N PHE A 957 43.29 29.95 -22.46
CA PHE A 957 42.70 31.04 -23.23
C PHE A 957 41.67 31.85 -22.44
N THR A 958 41.66 33.15 -22.67
CA THR A 958 40.61 34.09 -22.24
C THR A 958 40.05 34.82 -23.45
N GLY A 959 38.82 34.52 -23.86
CA GLY A 959 38.06 35.30 -24.83
C GLY A 959 37.37 36.47 -24.14
N ARG A 960 37.66 37.70 -24.55
CA ARG A 960 36.99 38.93 -24.09
C ARG A 960 36.43 39.66 -25.30
N ILE A 961 35.26 39.23 -25.75
CA ILE A 961 34.57 39.83 -26.88
C ILE A 961 33.17 40.20 -26.42
N ASN A 962 32.67 41.35 -26.86
CA ASN A 962 31.34 41.86 -26.52
C ASN A 962 30.58 42.30 -27.79
N GLU A 963 30.65 41.45 -28.82
CA GLU A 963 30.08 41.68 -30.14
C GLU A 963 29.38 40.38 -30.59
N PRO A 964 28.03 40.37 -30.71
CA PRO A 964 27.23 39.15 -30.91
C PRO A 964 27.60 38.29 -32.12
N ASN A 965 28.25 38.86 -33.15
CA ASN A 965 28.60 38.17 -34.40
C ASN A 965 30.10 37.84 -34.50
N SER A 966 30.80 37.81 -33.36
CA SER A 966 32.22 37.52 -33.31
C SER A 966 32.48 36.05 -32.99
N LEU A 967 33.19 35.37 -33.89
CA LEU A 967 33.54 33.96 -33.73
C LEU A 967 35.00 33.78 -33.27
N ILE A 968 35.18 33.05 -32.16
CA ILE A 968 36.47 32.48 -31.76
C ILE A 968 36.46 30.99 -32.08
N VAL A 969 37.45 30.52 -32.85
CA VAL A 969 37.58 29.09 -33.16
C VAL A 969 38.85 28.53 -32.52
N PHE A 970 38.71 27.43 -31.78
CA PHE A 970 39.81 26.58 -31.35
C PHE A 970 39.70 25.23 -32.05
N GLU A 971 40.72 24.85 -32.81
CA GLU A 971 40.69 23.62 -33.59
C GLU A 971 41.95 22.77 -33.36
N GLY A 972 41.77 21.50 -33.02
CA GLY A 972 42.87 20.54 -32.98
C GLY A 972 43.90 20.79 -31.88
N LEU A 973 43.46 21.20 -30.68
CA LEU A 973 44.33 21.56 -29.57
C LEU A 973 44.11 20.64 -28.35
N THR A 974 45.18 20.29 -27.65
CA THR A 974 45.08 19.79 -26.27
C THR A 974 45.35 20.91 -25.28
N LEU A 975 44.42 21.16 -24.37
CA LEU A 975 44.52 22.15 -23.29
C LEU A 975 44.57 21.40 -21.95
N ARG A 976 45.71 21.49 -21.26
CA ARG A 976 45.90 20.73 -20.02
C ARG A 976 46.55 21.50 -18.90
N ASN A 977 46.37 20.98 -17.68
CA ASN A 977 46.96 21.49 -16.44
C ASN A 977 46.66 22.97 -16.18
N GLY A 978 45.51 23.47 -16.65
CA GLY A 978 45.09 24.83 -16.38
C GLY A 978 44.51 24.97 -14.98
N ILE A 979 44.86 26.03 -14.27
CA ILE A 979 44.39 26.32 -12.92
C ILE A 979 43.87 27.75 -12.83
N SER A 980 42.71 27.95 -12.21
CA SER A 980 42.14 29.27 -11.94
C SER A 980 41.75 29.40 -10.46
N GLU A 981 42.67 29.94 -9.65
CA GLU A 981 42.55 30.04 -8.18
C GLU A 981 42.19 31.45 -7.65
N SER A 982 42.29 32.51 -8.44
CA SER A 982 42.16 33.90 -7.96
C SER A 982 40.73 34.44 -8.01
N GLU A 983 40.39 35.35 -7.10
CA GLU A 983 39.16 36.15 -7.14
C GLU A 983 39.01 36.89 -8.48
N ASP A 984 37.93 36.61 -9.21
CA ASP A 984 37.52 37.36 -10.40
C ASP A 984 36.36 38.27 -10.02
N PRO A 985 36.56 39.60 -9.88
CA PRO A 985 35.50 40.52 -9.44
C PRO A 985 34.33 40.63 -10.43
N ASN A 986 34.44 40.05 -11.63
CA ASN A 986 33.36 39.97 -12.61
C ASN A 986 32.90 38.53 -12.87
N GLY A 987 33.37 37.56 -12.08
CA GLY A 987 32.90 36.18 -12.12
C GLY A 987 31.65 35.96 -11.28
N PRO A 988 30.84 34.93 -11.58
CA PRO A 988 29.81 34.49 -10.63
C PRO A 988 30.51 34.18 -9.30
N LEU A 989 30.04 34.84 -8.22
CA LEU A 989 30.54 34.71 -6.85
C LEU A 989 31.95 35.27 -6.56
N GLY A 990 32.56 36.02 -7.48
CA GLY A 990 33.84 36.68 -7.21
C GLY A 990 35.08 35.76 -7.26
N LYS A 991 34.98 34.54 -7.82
CA LYS A 991 36.03 33.49 -7.79
C LYS A 991 36.55 33.09 -9.19
N GLY A 992 37.60 32.27 -9.24
CA GLY A 992 38.28 31.88 -10.47
C GLY A 992 37.47 30.95 -11.40
N ASN A 993 37.19 31.41 -12.61
CA ASN A 993 36.38 30.70 -13.63
C ASN A 993 37.23 29.86 -14.60
N GLY A 994 36.68 28.91 -15.36
CA GLY A 994 37.27 28.33 -16.59
C GLY A 994 38.73 27.88 -16.52
N GLY A 995 38.98 26.60 -16.21
CA GLY A 995 40.34 26.08 -16.02
C GLY A 995 41.17 26.00 -17.30
N ALA A 996 40.57 25.67 -18.44
CA ALA A 996 41.22 25.68 -19.75
C ALA A 996 40.86 26.94 -20.55
N VAL A 997 39.56 27.24 -20.66
CA VAL A 997 39.04 28.35 -21.47
C VAL A 997 38.03 29.15 -20.65
N LEU A 998 38.22 30.47 -20.63
CA LEU A 998 37.22 31.42 -20.14
C LEU A 998 36.74 32.28 -21.31
N LEU A 999 35.43 32.31 -21.54
CA LEU A 999 34.78 33.19 -22.49
C LEU A 999 33.94 34.20 -21.70
N ASN A 1000 34.24 35.48 -21.81
CA ASN A 1000 33.60 36.54 -21.04
C ASN A 1000 33.10 37.65 -21.99
N GLY A 1001 31.81 37.98 -21.89
CA GLY A 1001 31.14 39.00 -22.69
C GLY A 1001 30.00 38.42 -23.53
N ARG A 1002 29.96 38.71 -24.83
CA ARG A 1002 28.96 38.21 -25.78
C ARG A 1002 29.59 37.86 -27.13
N GLY A 1003 29.29 36.69 -27.66
CA GLY A 1003 29.81 36.21 -28.95
C GLY A 1003 29.61 34.70 -29.18
N THR A 1004 30.25 34.16 -30.20
CA THR A 1004 30.20 32.73 -30.54
C THR A 1004 31.57 32.09 -30.38
N ALA A 1005 31.63 30.87 -29.86
CA ALA A 1005 32.85 30.07 -29.81
C ALA A 1005 32.65 28.67 -30.37
N LEU A 1006 33.59 28.23 -31.21
CA LEU A 1006 33.63 26.87 -31.76
C LEU A 1006 34.89 26.16 -31.27
N LEU A 1007 34.71 25.04 -30.57
CA LEU A 1007 35.80 24.14 -30.22
C LEU A 1007 35.65 22.86 -31.03
N LYS A 1008 36.61 22.58 -31.90
CA LYS A 1008 36.56 21.47 -32.84
C LYS A 1008 37.76 20.56 -32.66
N ASN A 1009 37.51 19.27 -32.39
CA ASN A 1009 38.56 18.26 -32.21
C ASN A 1009 39.60 18.68 -31.14
N CYS A 1010 39.12 19.19 -30.00
CA CYS A 1010 39.96 19.62 -28.88
C CYS A 1010 39.88 18.65 -27.70
N ILE A 1011 41.00 18.49 -26.99
CA ILE A 1011 41.08 17.70 -25.76
C ILE A 1011 41.33 18.65 -24.59
N MET A 1012 40.46 18.63 -23.59
CA MET A 1012 40.59 19.41 -22.36
C MET A 1012 40.70 18.45 -21.19
N VAL A 1013 41.90 18.39 -20.59
CA VAL A 1013 42.23 17.35 -19.60
C VAL A 1013 42.97 17.90 -18.39
N HIS A 1014 42.59 17.46 -17.19
CA HIS A 1014 43.21 17.84 -15.92
C HIS A 1014 43.25 19.36 -15.65
N ASN A 1015 42.19 20.07 -16.04
CA ASN A 1015 42.03 21.49 -15.74
C ASN A 1015 41.18 21.70 -14.48
N ARG A 1016 41.44 22.79 -13.76
CA ARG A 1016 40.81 23.12 -12.48
C ARG A 1016 40.39 24.58 -12.37
N ALA A 1017 39.16 24.79 -11.92
CA ALA A 1017 38.61 26.11 -11.61
C ALA A 1017 37.52 26.00 -10.54
N TYR A 1018 37.11 27.11 -9.95
CA TYR A 1018 35.91 27.13 -9.11
C TYR A 1018 34.65 26.94 -9.95
N VAL A 1019 34.55 27.53 -11.14
CA VAL A 1019 33.37 27.39 -12.01
C VAL A 1019 33.79 26.95 -13.40
N GLY A 1020 33.23 25.83 -13.90
CA GLY A 1020 33.56 25.28 -15.22
C GLY A 1020 34.99 24.75 -15.31
N GLY A 1021 35.25 23.56 -14.78
CA GLY A 1021 36.60 22.99 -14.63
C GLY A 1021 37.45 23.00 -15.91
N ALA A 1022 36.84 22.79 -17.09
CA ALA A 1022 37.48 22.99 -18.39
C ALA A 1022 37.07 24.32 -19.04
N VAL A 1023 35.77 24.53 -19.26
CA VAL A 1023 35.26 25.69 -20.01
C VAL A 1023 34.23 26.45 -19.17
N CYS A 1024 34.37 27.77 -19.14
CA CYS A 1024 33.40 28.66 -18.51
C CYS A 1024 33.00 29.79 -19.47
N CYS A 1025 31.69 29.94 -19.69
CA CYS A 1025 31.08 31.00 -20.49
C CYS A 1025 30.30 31.97 -19.59
N LEU A 1026 30.75 33.21 -19.51
CA LEU A 1026 30.14 34.31 -18.75
C LEU A 1026 29.56 35.36 -19.70
N GLY A 1027 28.31 35.74 -19.49
CA GLY A 1027 27.48 36.52 -20.41
C GLY A 1027 26.75 35.67 -21.44
N GLU A 1028 26.48 36.23 -22.62
CA GLU A 1028 25.63 35.65 -23.67
C GLU A 1028 26.53 35.02 -24.75
N TRP A 1029 26.83 33.73 -24.60
CA TRP A 1029 27.72 33.00 -25.50
C TRP A 1029 27.04 31.81 -26.15
N ASP A 1030 27.13 31.75 -27.47
CA ASP A 1030 26.80 30.55 -28.23
C ASP A 1030 28.05 29.68 -28.35
N LEU A 1031 28.07 28.55 -27.65
CA LEU A 1031 29.19 27.63 -27.63
C LEU A 1031 28.85 26.36 -28.41
N ARG A 1032 29.65 26.08 -29.44
CA ARG A 1032 29.59 24.84 -30.20
C ARG A 1032 30.83 23.99 -29.95
N MET A 1033 30.64 22.72 -29.63
CA MET A 1033 31.71 21.74 -29.48
C MET A 1033 31.48 20.56 -30.42
N GLU A 1034 32.48 20.24 -31.24
CA GLU A 1034 32.45 19.11 -32.17
C GLU A 1034 33.64 18.18 -31.93
N ARG A 1035 33.38 16.89 -31.71
CA ARG A 1035 34.43 15.86 -31.52
C ARG A 1035 35.43 16.21 -30.43
N CYS A 1036 34.99 16.93 -29.40
CA CYS A 1036 35.82 17.34 -28.27
C CYS A 1036 35.77 16.33 -27.13
N LYS A 1037 36.89 16.18 -26.41
CA LYS A 1037 37.00 15.35 -25.20
C LYS A 1037 37.25 16.23 -23.98
N VAL A 1038 36.39 16.16 -22.98
CA VAL A 1038 36.48 16.85 -21.69
C VAL A 1038 36.61 15.80 -20.59
N GLU A 1039 37.83 15.57 -20.14
CA GLU A 1039 38.19 14.44 -19.29
C GLU A 1039 38.93 14.83 -18.02
N GLY A 1040 38.51 14.30 -16.87
CA GLY A 1040 39.25 14.44 -15.62
C GLY A 1040 39.48 15.90 -15.18
N ASN A 1041 38.57 16.79 -15.57
CA ASN A 1041 38.57 18.17 -15.09
C ASN A 1041 37.77 18.26 -13.80
N GLY A 1042 38.05 19.25 -12.96
CA GLY A 1042 37.31 19.39 -11.73
C GLY A 1042 37.58 20.66 -10.98
N GLU A 1043 37.15 20.68 -9.73
CA GLU A 1043 37.28 21.83 -8.86
C GLU A 1043 38.72 21.99 -8.31
N VAL A 1044 39.11 23.24 -8.03
CA VAL A 1044 40.30 23.52 -7.20
C VAL A 1044 40.06 22.95 -5.80
N GLY A 1045 40.89 22.01 -5.33
CA GLY A 1045 40.74 21.33 -4.03
C GLY A 1045 40.17 19.90 -4.06
N ALA A 1046 39.95 19.32 -5.25
CA ALA A 1046 39.34 17.99 -5.41
C ALA A 1046 40.27 16.78 -5.16
N ASP A 1047 41.54 16.99 -4.84
CA ASP A 1047 42.59 16.00 -4.68
C ASP A 1047 42.86 15.69 -3.20
N GLY A 1048 41.92 14.96 -2.60
CA GLY A 1048 42.19 14.09 -1.46
C GLY A 1048 42.00 14.73 -0.08
N TRP A 1049 41.01 14.22 0.65
CA TRP A 1049 40.97 14.10 2.12
C TRP A 1049 41.53 15.28 2.92
N SER A 1050 41.06 16.51 2.67
CA SER A 1050 41.21 17.57 3.67
C SER A 1050 40.06 17.46 4.67
N ASP A 1051 40.42 17.24 5.93
CA ASP A 1051 39.55 17.46 7.08
C ASP A 1051 38.86 18.81 7.00
N TRP A 1052 37.71 18.87 7.64
CA TRP A 1052 36.76 19.97 7.68
C TRP A 1052 37.37 21.34 7.98
N CYS A 1053 36.60 22.36 7.56
CA CYS A 1053 36.69 23.77 7.94
C CYS A 1053 37.62 24.62 7.06
N GLU A 1054 37.09 25.13 5.94
CA GLU A 1054 37.29 26.53 5.52
C GLU A 1054 36.43 26.99 4.31
N ALA A 1055 35.36 26.26 3.94
CA ALA A 1055 34.30 26.84 3.11
C ALA A 1055 33.27 27.51 4.03
N GLY A 1056 33.06 28.82 3.87
CA GLY A 1056 32.10 29.57 4.66
C GLY A 1056 30.65 29.15 4.36
N PRO A 1057 29.69 29.52 5.22
CA PRO A 1057 28.27 29.24 4.98
C PRO A 1057 27.78 30.04 3.76
N GLY A 1058 27.29 29.34 2.73
CA GLY A 1058 26.61 29.93 1.56
C GLY A 1058 27.26 29.73 0.18
N GLU A 1059 28.14 28.74 -0.02
CA GLU A 1059 28.96 28.64 -1.24
C GLU A 1059 28.46 27.58 -2.26
N SER A 1060 27.73 28.00 -3.31
CA SER A 1060 27.28 27.12 -4.41
C SER A 1060 28.30 27.08 -5.56
N VAL A 1061 28.85 25.89 -5.87
CA VAL A 1061 29.82 25.67 -6.96
C VAL A 1061 29.16 24.94 -8.15
N GLN A 1062 29.49 25.31 -9.40
CA GLN A 1062 28.72 24.94 -10.61
C GLN A 1062 29.60 24.36 -11.75
N GLY A 1063 29.27 23.14 -12.21
CA GLY A 1063 29.82 22.49 -13.42
C GLY A 1063 31.28 22.00 -13.36
N GLY A 1064 31.48 20.71 -13.04
CA GLY A 1064 32.83 20.09 -12.96
C GLY A 1064 33.60 20.03 -14.28
N GLY A 1065 32.90 20.00 -15.43
CA GLY A 1065 33.49 20.06 -16.76
C GLY A 1065 33.24 21.41 -17.45
N LEU A 1066 31.98 21.78 -17.61
CA LEU A 1066 31.57 22.99 -18.35
C LEU A 1066 30.51 23.78 -17.58
N TYR A 1067 30.65 25.11 -17.61
CA TYR A 1067 29.67 26.07 -17.12
C TYR A 1067 29.27 27.10 -18.19
N GLY A 1068 27.99 27.43 -18.28
CA GLY A 1068 27.47 28.51 -19.14
C GLY A 1068 26.36 29.33 -18.51
N GLU A 1069 26.48 30.67 -18.56
CA GLU A 1069 25.54 31.60 -17.92
C GLU A 1069 24.30 31.93 -18.78
N SER A 1070 24.46 32.08 -20.10
CA SER A 1070 23.37 32.30 -21.06
C SER A 1070 23.84 32.08 -22.51
N GLY A 1071 22.93 31.64 -23.40
CA GLY A 1071 23.19 31.40 -24.82
C GLY A 1071 22.78 30.00 -25.29
N LYS A 1072 23.21 29.62 -26.50
CA LYS A 1072 22.97 28.29 -27.09
C LYS A 1072 24.21 27.40 -26.99
N TYR A 1073 24.02 26.19 -26.47
CA TYR A 1073 25.10 25.23 -26.27
C TYR A 1073 24.84 23.99 -27.12
N SER A 1074 25.72 23.72 -28.10
CA SER A 1074 25.59 22.56 -28.99
C SER A 1074 26.80 21.63 -28.92
N PHE A 1075 26.54 20.34 -28.78
CA PHE A 1075 27.55 19.29 -28.62
C PHE A 1075 27.31 18.17 -29.63
N GLU A 1076 28.32 17.91 -30.47
CA GLU A 1076 28.23 16.89 -31.51
C GLU A 1076 29.44 15.95 -31.40
N HIS A 1077 29.20 14.65 -31.21
CA HIS A 1077 30.26 13.64 -31.05
C HIS A 1077 31.25 13.93 -29.90
N CYS A 1078 30.80 14.59 -28.83
CA CYS A 1078 31.63 14.98 -27.69
C CYS A 1078 31.67 13.92 -26.59
N ALA A 1079 32.76 13.88 -25.81
CA ALA A 1079 32.91 12.98 -24.68
C ALA A 1079 33.22 13.75 -23.37
N PHE A 1080 32.40 13.53 -22.33
CA PHE A 1080 32.54 14.09 -20.99
C PHE A 1080 32.78 12.96 -19.98
N ILE A 1081 34.03 12.79 -19.55
CA ILE A 1081 34.46 11.59 -18.84
C ILE A 1081 35.12 11.94 -17.50
N GLY A 1082 34.60 11.40 -16.40
CA GLY A 1082 35.30 11.43 -15.12
C GLY A 1082 35.51 12.83 -14.53
N ASN A 1083 34.68 13.81 -14.86
CA ASN A 1083 34.76 15.16 -14.31
C ASN A 1083 34.15 15.20 -12.89
N VAL A 1084 34.70 16.07 -12.02
CA VAL A 1084 34.40 16.07 -10.58
C VAL A 1084 33.95 17.45 -10.08
N CYS A 1085 32.88 17.50 -9.27
CA CYS A 1085 32.40 18.69 -8.58
C CYS A 1085 32.13 18.44 -7.08
N ILE A 1086 32.49 19.37 -6.19
CA ILE A 1086 32.39 19.22 -4.73
C ILE A 1086 31.52 20.37 -4.17
N GLY A 1087 30.20 20.29 -4.33
CA GLY A 1087 29.30 21.36 -3.83
C GLY A 1087 29.31 21.53 -2.30
N GLY A 1088 29.32 22.79 -1.83
CA GLY A 1088 29.12 23.17 -0.43
C GLY A 1088 27.65 23.40 -0.08
N ASP A 1089 27.14 22.66 0.90
CA ASP A 1089 26.55 23.19 2.14
C ASP A 1089 26.32 22.02 3.12
N ALA A 1090 27.05 22.00 4.23
CA ALA A 1090 26.84 21.08 5.34
C ALA A 1090 26.10 21.82 6.46
N GLY A 1091 24.78 21.91 6.35
CA GLY A 1091 23.92 22.23 7.49
C GLY A 1091 23.81 21.03 8.44
N HIS A 1092 24.89 20.69 9.13
CA HIS A 1092 24.86 19.82 10.31
C HIS A 1092 25.65 20.49 11.44
N CYS A 1093 24.98 21.36 12.21
CA CYS A 1093 25.54 21.85 13.47
C CYS A 1093 25.43 20.73 14.52
N TRP A 1094 26.57 20.22 14.99
CA TRP A 1094 26.66 19.65 16.34
C TRP A 1094 27.24 20.73 17.23
N ASP A 1095 26.38 21.60 17.76
CA ASP A 1095 26.47 22.17 19.13
C ASP A 1095 25.42 23.28 19.34
N ASP A 1096 24.77 23.22 20.51
CA ASP A 1096 23.57 23.94 20.93
C ASP A 1096 23.75 25.46 21.22
N GLU A 1097 24.70 26.17 20.60
CA GLU A 1097 24.99 27.58 20.95
C GLU A 1097 24.86 28.64 19.84
N CYS A 1098 24.43 28.31 18.62
CA CYS A 1098 24.16 29.32 17.58
C CYS A 1098 22.68 29.43 17.24
N GLY A 1099 22.04 30.49 17.75
CA GLY A 1099 20.63 30.82 17.55
C GLY A 1099 20.28 31.27 16.12
N CYS A 1100 20.25 30.34 15.17
CA CYS A 1100 19.63 30.53 13.86
C CYS A 1100 18.25 29.85 13.86
N SER A 1101 17.20 30.66 14.09
CA SER A 1101 15.82 30.28 13.83
C SER A 1101 15.45 30.72 12.41
N GLY A 1102 15.16 29.78 11.52
CA GLY A 1102 14.71 30.09 10.16
C GLY A 1102 14.78 28.88 9.23
N ASP A 1103 13.61 28.30 8.95
CA ASP A 1103 13.41 27.31 7.89
C ASP A 1103 13.74 27.89 6.50
N HIS A 1104 14.94 27.66 5.98
CA HIS A 1104 15.29 27.89 4.57
C HIS A 1104 15.91 26.62 3.95
N TYR A 1105 15.08 25.62 3.67
CA TYR A 1105 15.44 24.47 2.82
C TYR A 1105 15.32 24.85 1.33
N GLY A 1106 16.19 25.75 0.86
CA GLY A 1106 16.32 26.13 -0.55
C GLY A 1106 17.59 25.58 -1.17
N GLY A 1107 17.67 24.26 -1.40
CA GLY A 1107 18.87 23.64 -1.98
C GLY A 1107 19.12 24.09 -3.42
N TYR A 1108 20.25 24.76 -3.68
CA TYR A 1108 20.74 25.02 -5.03
C TYR A 1108 21.09 23.69 -5.74
N VAL A 1109 20.72 23.58 -7.02
CA VAL A 1109 20.85 22.36 -7.83
C VAL A 1109 22.15 22.40 -8.65
N ILE A 1110 22.93 21.29 -8.67
CA ILE A 1110 24.32 21.25 -9.18
C ILE A 1110 24.48 20.15 -10.25
N GLY A 1111 25.10 20.45 -11.40
CA GLY A 1111 25.39 19.47 -12.48
C GLY A 1111 26.84 18.94 -12.46
N THR A 1112 27.03 17.63 -12.68
CA THR A 1112 28.34 16.95 -12.54
C THR A 1112 29.31 17.17 -13.70
N ALA A 1113 28.81 17.27 -14.93
CA ALA A 1113 29.63 17.38 -16.14
C ALA A 1113 29.37 18.68 -16.91
N ILE A 1114 28.10 18.99 -17.17
CA ILE A 1114 27.67 20.19 -17.89
C ILE A 1114 26.58 20.90 -17.09
N GLN A 1115 26.78 22.19 -16.82
CA GLN A 1115 25.77 23.06 -16.23
C GLN A 1115 25.64 24.32 -17.06
N VAL A 1116 24.45 24.59 -17.58
CA VAL A 1116 24.21 25.73 -18.47
C VAL A 1116 22.85 26.35 -18.20
N ASN A 1117 22.78 27.67 -18.29
CA ASN A 1117 21.55 28.43 -18.13
C ASN A 1117 21.12 28.97 -19.51
N GLY A 1118 20.70 28.06 -20.39
CA GLY A 1118 20.40 28.30 -21.80
C GLY A 1118 19.91 27.04 -22.52
N THR A 1119 19.81 27.07 -23.85
CA THR A 1119 19.36 25.91 -24.65
C THR A 1119 20.52 24.93 -24.89
N VAL A 1120 20.21 23.63 -24.89
CA VAL A 1120 21.20 22.56 -25.04
C VAL A 1120 20.80 21.56 -26.11
N ASP A 1121 21.63 21.43 -27.14
CA ASP A 1121 21.51 20.41 -28.18
C ASP A 1121 22.70 19.44 -28.10
N MET A 1122 22.42 18.14 -27.99
CA MET A 1122 23.42 17.08 -27.92
C MET A 1122 23.11 15.95 -28.90
N HIS A 1123 24.08 15.63 -29.75
CA HIS A 1123 23.99 14.52 -30.69
C HIS A 1123 25.23 13.63 -30.59
N ASP A 1124 25.01 12.31 -30.49
CA ASP A 1124 26.07 11.29 -30.54
C ASP A 1124 27.18 11.46 -29.47
N CYS A 1125 26.81 11.94 -28.28
CA CYS A 1125 27.76 12.25 -27.20
C CYS A 1125 27.90 11.12 -26.15
N LEU A 1126 29.06 11.08 -25.48
CA LEU A 1126 29.39 10.13 -24.42
C LEU A 1126 29.53 10.85 -23.07
N ILE A 1127 28.75 10.47 -22.06
CA ILE A 1127 28.80 11.10 -20.73
C ILE A 1127 28.92 10.04 -19.65
N ILE A 1128 30.16 9.79 -19.20
CA ILE A 1128 30.46 8.62 -18.36
C ILE A 1128 31.28 8.97 -17.12
N GLY A 1129 30.90 8.38 -15.98
CA GLY A 1129 31.74 8.33 -14.78
C GLY A 1129 31.95 9.66 -14.08
N ASN A 1130 31.12 10.67 -14.35
CA ASN A 1130 31.22 11.99 -13.70
C ASN A 1130 30.66 11.92 -12.27
N TYR A 1131 31.22 12.73 -11.36
CA TYR A 1131 30.99 12.60 -9.92
C TYR A 1131 30.66 13.94 -9.26
N ALA A 1132 29.59 13.98 -8.45
CA ALA A 1132 29.29 15.08 -7.52
C ALA A 1132 29.28 14.58 -6.07
N LYS A 1133 29.82 15.38 -5.14
CA LYS A 1133 29.78 15.08 -3.71
C LYS A 1133 28.48 15.53 -3.01
N SER A 1134 27.70 16.45 -3.58
CA SER A 1134 26.41 16.92 -3.05
C SER A 1134 25.51 17.46 -4.18
N GLY A 1135 24.17 17.39 -4.02
CA GLY A 1135 23.17 17.90 -4.99
C GLY A 1135 22.45 16.85 -5.86
N LYS A 1136 21.53 17.28 -6.74
CA LYS A 1136 20.80 16.41 -7.69
C LYS A 1136 21.71 16.05 -8.87
N GLY A 1137 22.27 14.85 -8.89
CA GLY A 1137 23.30 14.42 -9.85
C GLY A 1137 22.82 14.20 -11.29
N PHE A 1138 22.50 15.26 -12.03
CA PHE A 1138 22.32 15.19 -13.48
C PHE A 1138 23.64 15.46 -14.22
N ALA A 1139 23.88 14.70 -15.28
CA ALA A 1139 25.06 14.86 -16.13
C ALA A 1139 25.00 16.13 -17.00
N VAL A 1140 23.78 16.63 -17.28
CA VAL A 1140 23.47 17.86 -18.00
C VAL A 1140 22.32 18.55 -17.29
N PHE A 1141 22.48 19.80 -16.87
CA PHE A 1141 21.43 20.56 -16.17
C PHE A 1141 21.17 21.93 -16.84
N PRO A 1142 20.03 22.10 -17.53
CA PRO A 1142 19.52 23.42 -17.95
C PRO A 1142 18.76 24.08 -16.78
N TYR A 1143 19.13 25.32 -16.41
CA TYR A 1143 18.51 26.03 -15.29
C TYR A 1143 17.20 26.74 -15.68
N GLU A 1144 16.06 26.34 -15.11
CA GLU A 1144 14.86 27.19 -15.00
C GLU A 1144 14.28 27.15 -13.58
N ALA A 1145 13.94 28.32 -13.05
CA ALA A 1145 13.54 28.54 -11.65
C ALA A 1145 12.12 28.07 -11.28
N SER A 1146 11.56 27.06 -11.97
CA SER A 1146 10.23 26.54 -11.65
C SER A 1146 10.22 25.01 -11.64
N ASN A 1147 9.38 24.42 -10.79
CA ASN A 1147 9.27 22.96 -10.55
C ASN A 1147 8.71 22.15 -11.74
N VAL A 1148 9.05 22.53 -12.98
CA VAL A 1148 8.77 21.81 -14.22
C VAL A 1148 10.08 21.72 -14.99
N LEU A 1149 10.55 20.51 -15.27
CA LEU A 1149 11.65 20.27 -16.23
C LEU A 1149 11.15 20.70 -17.61
N SER A 1150 11.36 21.96 -17.98
CA SER A 1150 11.32 22.39 -19.38
C SER A 1150 12.76 22.26 -19.88
N ILE A 1151 13.01 21.27 -20.74
CA ILE A 1151 14.15 21.33 -21.65
C ILE A 1151 13.74 22.44 -22.61
N GLY A 1152 14.18 23.68 -22.39
CA GLY A 1152 13.86 24.76 -23.32
C GLY A 1152 14.36 24.37 -24.71
N ASP A 1153 13.43 24.04 -25.62
CA ASP A 1153 13.57 23.71 -27.05
C ASP A 1153 14.75 22.80 -27.53
N GLY A 1154 15.59 22.28 -26.64
CA GLY A 1154 16.82 21.55 -26.96
C GLY A 1154 16.64 20.04 -27.14
N ILE A 1155 17.48 19.41 -27.97
CA ILE A 1155 17.40 18.00 -28.35
C ILE A 1155 18.59 17.20 -27.79
N ILE A 1156 18.34 16.11 -27.07
CA ILE A 1156 19.37 15.09 -26.76
C ILE A 1156 19.05 13.83 -27.55
N ALA A 1157 19.89 13.47 -28.53
CA ALA A 1157 19.70 12.31 -29.39
C ALA A 1157 20.99 11.47 -29.52
N ASN A 1158 20.83 10.14 -29.53
CA ASN A 1158 21.93 9.17 -29.69
C ASN A 1158 23.09 9.29 -28.68
N CYS A 1159 22.84 9.85 -27.49
CA CYS A 1159 23.87 9.99 -26.46
C CYS A 1159 23.92 8.76 -25.53
N THR A 1160 25.12 8.37 -25.10
CA THR A 1160 25.33 7.32 -24.08
C THR A 1160 25.66 7.96 -22.74
N ILE A 1161 24.81 7.76 -21.73
CA ILE A 1161 24.96 8.30 -20.38
C ILE A 1161 25.08 7.14 -19.38
N TRP A 1162 26.22 6.98 -18.72
CA TRP A 1162 26.45 5.80 -17.88
C TRP A 1162 27.39 6.05 -16.68
N GLY A 1163 27.11 5.45 -15.52
CA GLY A 1163 28.03 5.44 -14.38
C GLY A 1163 28.28 6.79 -13.69
N ASN A 1164 27.44 7.81 -13.91
CA ASN A 1164 27.51 9.10 -13.23
C ASN A 1164 26.89 8.98 -11.81
N ARG A 1165 27.50 9.57 -10.77
CA ARG A 1165 27.11 9.32 -9.36
C ARG A 1165 27.08 10.59 -8.48
N THR A 1166 26.24 10.59 -7.44
CA THR A 1166 26.11 11.67 -6.43
C THR A 1166 26.03 11.11 -4.99
N GLU A 1167 26.53 11.84 -3.99
CA GLU A 1167 26.35 11.55 -2.54
C GLU A 1167 25.39 12.61 -1.91
N GLY A 1168 24.16 12.26 -1.48
CA GLY A 1168 23.23 13.22 -0.83
C GLY A 1168 21.71 12.88 -0.79
N TYR A 1169 20.95 13.60 0.07
CA TYR A 1169 19.56 13.33 0.53
C TYR A 1169 18.39 13.47 -0.48
N TYR A 1170 18.65 13.77 -1.76
CA TYR A 1170 17.59 13.88 -2.78
C TYR A 1170 17.85 12.88 -3.90
N GLY A 1171 17.01 11.84 -3.98
CA GLY A 1171 17.14 10.71 -4.89
C GLY A 1171 17.33 11.10 -6.35
N ALA A 1172 18.21 10.38 -7.04
CA ALA A 1172 18.41 10.47 -8.47
C ALA A 1172 17.11 10.07 -9.21
N ARG A 1173 16.64 10.93 -10.12
CA ARG A 1173 15.74 10.51 -11.21
C ARG A 1173 16.59 10.30 -12.45
N LEU A 1174 16.77 9.05 -12.89
CA LEU A 1174 17.12 8.79 -14.29
C LEU A 1174 15.91 9.19 -15.15
N ILE A 1175 16.15 9.85 -16.29
CA ILE A 1175 15.23 9.78 -17.42
C ILE A 1175 15.61 8.53 -18.20
#